data_AF-A0ABD3MRK5-F1
#
_entry.id   AF-A0ABD3MRK5-F1
#
_cell.length_a   1.000
_cell.length_b   1.000
_cell.length_c   1.000
_cell.angle_alpha   90.00
_cell.angle_beta   90.00
_cell.angle_gamma   90.00
#
_symmetry.space_group_name_H-M   'P 1'
#
loop_
_entity.id
_entity.type
_entity.pdbx_description
1 polymer ?
#
loop_
_entity_poly.entity_id
_entity_poly.type
_entity_poly.pdbx_seq_one_letter_code
_entity_poly.pdbx_strand_id
1 'polypeptide(L)'
;MFCSPTASMTHTNDPSSIGRAPKSVRLYSGRFLINVTANFITISLVLAALVAFLIGSAAQINLSSKLYTRPSLTTSSSNQRNHGGTTLNKQTLLPRIGLCGGEGCNAEESAEQILLASDAEHSSSKLGDEEKDNDAGINIYKYAPHLPSGQHLLVDARDVNSGFLNSDKLIVTAMVDLTEECKIALLSYHCLSHVPVGVSCYGVSSAGHVSIRTWPEEGVIIIDLFKCGTSPPLVQVLPIIKKLFVIPSHDLVEESDGDLQEPTIIWSYKLRGFREGFYGYRRYDNPLETDLGLDVLRMHYLAMKEVLVSEETEFQHVDIYELINPRRTSMASYKRALSGDGSYESLHPEIYRPDKILFLDGVQQSSLYGEAAYHEALVHPSMITHPNPRRVAIIGGGEGATLREVLKHNTVKEAVMVEIDGELVDMCREHLIEWCDCTDLAGSDANLCFDDSRASVLIEDAFAWFIDKFGGSTKKREQFDVIIMDALDPDKFVEIVGKLYKSDQFVRSLYNGLADEGVFVVQIGESQNIADTALEVGQLKDTAHMIEALRSVGFKSMHTYDEGHSGYFAPWSYLVCFKDSKSRASWYETSAGIEIKLRQRMHRRKSGEPSLMYFDAPTMMMYQLPPRSDETVYCRKALKPRECKDDYNGTNPKLVNPVSLLEAHKEKGISIYACQNQPSTVHSPVFERHSRQLLGSGC
;
A
#
# COMPACT_ATOMS: atom_id res chain seq x y z
N MET A 1 -50.73 26.96 -8.81
CA MET A 1 -51.31 26.96 -7.45
C MET A 1 -50.14 26.72 -6.49
N PHE A 2 -49.86 27.68 -5.61
CA PHE A 2 -50.15 27.63 -4.16
C PHE A 2 -49.36 26.51 -3.42
N CYS A 3 -48.52 26.80 -2.42
CA CYS A 3 -48.23 28.11 -1.81
C CYS A 3 -46.83 28.23 -1.16
N SER A 4 -46.32 29.46 -1.11
CA SER A 4 -45.23 29.96 -0.25
C SER A 4 -45.89 30.77 0.91
N PRO A 5 -45.25 31.65 1.71
CA PRO A 5 -43.84 31.90 2.04
C PRO A 5 -43.57 31.47 3.50
N THR A 6 -42.87 32.11 4.47
CA THR A 6 -42.24 33.44 4.72
C THR A 6 -41.23 33.23 5.89
N ALA A 7 -40.27 34.09 6.24
CA ALA A 7 -39.97 35.46 5.82
C ALA A 7 -38.46 35.78 5.88
N SER A 8 -38.03 36.81 5.16
CA SER A 8 -36.73 37.46 5.32
C SER A 8 -36.85 38.72 6.21
N MET A 9 -35.74 39.14 6.84
CA MET A 9 -35.44 40.56 7.03
C MET A 9 -34.00 40.86 6.63
N THR A 10 -33.77 42.06 6.13
CA THR A 10 -32.52 42.55 5.52
C THR A 10 -32.12 43.90 6.14
N HIS A 11 -30.90 44.37 5.83
CA HIS A 11 -30.37 45.71 6.14
C HIS A 11 -30.00 45.95 7.63
N THR A 12 -29.00 46.78 8.01
CA THR A 12 -27.94 47.50 7.26
C THR A 12 -26.85 48.02 8.22
N ASN A 13 -25.67 48.32 7.66
CA ASN A 13 -24.73 49.40 8.04
C ASN A 13 -24.00 49.40 9.41
N ASP A 14 -22.66 49.39 9.30
CA ASP A 14 -21.67 50.08 10.15
C ASP A 14 -21.95 51.63 10.19
N PRO A 15 -21.36 52.50 11.06
CA PRO A 15 -20.05 52.34 11.69
C PRO A 15 -19.80 52.90 13.12
N SER A 16 -18.62 52.53 13.66
CA SER A 16 -17.69 53.40 14.43
C SER A 16 -17.91 53.80 15.92
N SER A 17 -16.99 53.28 16.76
CA SER A 17 -16.07 54.04 17.65
C SER A 17 -16.41 54.35 19.13
N ILE A 18 -15.33 54.46 19.94
CA ILE A 18 -15.18 55.07 21.29
C ILE A 18 -16.02 54.41 22.43
N GLY A 19 -15.49 53.78 23.48
CA GLY A 19 -14.17 53.82 24.12
C GLY A 19 -14.29 53.71 25.65
N ARG A 20 -13.15 53.64 26.36
CA ARG A 20 -12.88 53.74 27.83
C ARG A 20 -12.55 52.46 28.63
N ALA A 21 -11.26 52.32 28.92
CA ALA A 21 -10.72 51.81 30.18
C ALA A 21 -10.83 52.92 31.29
N PRO A 22 -10.29 52.81 32.53
CA PRO A 22 -9.52 51.70 33.12
C PRO A 22 -9.90 51.37 34.60
N LYS A 23 -9.17 50.44 35.23
CA LYS A 23 -8.57 50.63 36.58
C LYS A 23 -7.50 49.58 36.89
N SER A 24 -6.44 50.00 37.57
CA SER A 24 -5.29 49.17 37.97
C SER A 24 -4.92 49.43 39.44
N VAL A 25 -4.53 48.38 40.18
CA VAL A 25 -3.88 48.53 41.50
C VAL A 25 -2.80 47.45 41.72
N ARG A 26 -1.55 47.93 41.74
CA ARG A 26 -0.32 47.51 42.46
C ARG A 26 -0.09 46.06 42.94
N LEU A 27 1.16 45.65 42.71
CA LEU A 27 1.92 44.57 43.36
C LEU A 27 2.04 44.74 44.89
N TYR A 28 2.29 43.60 45.57
CA TYR A 28 3.03 43.50 46.83
C TYR A 28 4.01 42.33 46.76
N SER A 29 5.07 42.34 47.58
CA SER A 29 6.21 41.41 47.50
C SER A 29 6.39 40.54 48.75
N GLY A 30 6.98 39.36 48.56
CA GLY A 30 7.64 38.61 49.64
C GLY A 30 7.32 37.11 49.74
N ARG A 31 8.31 36.34 50.25
CA ARG A 31 8.29 34.89 50.59
C ARG A 31 8.44 33.89 49.43
N PHE A 32 9.63 33.85 48.85
CA PHE A 32 10.05 32.82 47.89
C PHE A 32 11.37 32.15 48.35
N LEU A 33 11.38 31.37 49.44
CA LEU A 33 12.61 30.68 49.91
C LEU A 33 12.45 29.48 50.90
N ILE A 34 11.37 28.68 50.86
CA ILE A 34 11.22 27.51 51.77
C ILE A 34 10.90 26.17 51.07
N ASN A 35 10.06 26.14 50.03
CA ASN A 35 9.57 24.86 49.48
C ASN A 35 10.51 24.11 48.49
N VAL A 36 11.68 24.65 48.15
CA VAL A 36 12.56 24.04 47.13
C VAL A 36 13.47 22.94 47.71
N THR A 37 13.89 23.06 48.97
CA THR A 37 14.83 22.11 49.60
C THR A 37 14.19 20.80 50.02
N ALA A 38 12.90 20.77 50.35
CA ALA A 38 12.19 19.57 50.79
C ALA A 38 12.13 18.49 49.68
N ASN A 39 11.78 18.87 48.45
CA ASN A 39 11.57 17.93 47.35
C ASN A 39 12.87 17.26 46.86
N PHE A 40 14.03 17.90 47.01
CA PHE A 40 15.32 17.29 46.67
C PHE A 40 15.69 16.14 47.61
N ILE A 41 15.29 16.20 48.89
CA ILE A 41 15.60 15.16 49.87
C ILE A 41 14.78 13.90 49.61
N THR A 42 13.48 14.04 49.30
CA THR A 42 12.62 12.89 48.94
C THR A 42 13.06 12.21 47.65
N ILE A 43 13.39 12.97 46.59
CA ILE A 43 13.88 12.39 45.33
C ILE A 43 15.20 11.63 45.54
N SER A 44 16.12 12.17 46.34
CA SER A 44 17.41 11.53 46.65
C SER A 44 17.24 10.20 47.40
N LEU A 45 16.29 10.12 48.33
CA LEU A 45 15.99 8.88 49.07
C LEU A 45 15.34 7.80 48.19
N VAL A 46 14.47 8.19 47.26
CA VAL A 46 13.86 7.25 46.29
C VAL A 46 14.91 6.67 45.34
N LEU A 47 15.84 7.49 44.82
CA LEU A 47 16.95 6.99 44.00
C LEU A 47 17.84 6.01 44.77
N ALA A 48 18.17 6.31 46.03
CA ALA A 48 18.99 5.43 46.87
C ALA A 48 18.33 4.06 47.10
N ALA A 49 17.00 4.03 47.30
CA ALA A 49 16.25 2.78 47.44
C ALA A 49 16.24 1.95 46.15
N LEU A 50 16.04 2.59 44.98
CA LEU A 50 16.07 1.92 43.68
C LEU A 50 17.45 1.31 43.38
N VAL A 51 18.53 2.04 43.63
CA VAL A 51 19.90 1.53 43.44
C VAL A 51 20.19 0.36 44.38
N ALA A 52 19.75 0.41 45.64
CA ALA A 52 19.88 -0.72 46.57
C ALA A 52 19.11 -1.97 46.11
N PHE A 53 17.90 -1.79 45.55
CA PHE A 53 17.08 -2.89 45.03
C PHE A 53 17.72 -3.55 43.79
N LEU A 54 18.25 -2.76 42.86
CA LEU A 54 18.95 -3.26 41.67
C LEU A 54 20.23 -4.04 42.03
N ILE A 55 21.01 -3.56 43.01
CA ILE A 55 22.20 -4.27 43.51
C ILE A 55 21.82 -5.59 44.20
N GLY A 56 20.70 -5.61 44.95
CA GLY A 56 20.15 -6.83 45.54
C GLY A 56 19.77 -7.88 44.49
N SER A 57 19.04 -7.48 43.45
CA SER A 57 18.63 -8.35 42.34
C SER A 57 19.83 -8.94 41.59
N ALA A 58 20.86 -8.13 41.32
CA ALA A 58 22.08 -8.59 40.65
C ALA A 58 22.86 -9.65 41.45
N ALA A 59 22.83 -9.58 42.79
CA ALA A 59 23.47 -10.57 43.66
C ALA A 59 22.76 -11.94 43.63
N GLN A 60 21.45 -11.97 43.36
CA GLN A 60 20.64 -13.19 43.45
C GLN A 60 20.68 -14.04 42.16
N ILE A 61 20.94 -13.42 41.00
CA ILE A 61 21.13 -14.11 39.71
C ILE A 61 22.44 -14.93 39.67
N ASN A 62 23.46 -14.53 40.45
CA ASN A 62 24.80 -15.12 40.39
C ASN A 62 24.97 -16.42 41.22
N LEU A 63 23.87 -17.02 41.69
CA LEU A 63 23.87 -18.24 42.52
C LEU A 63 23.32 -19.49 41.81
N SER A 64 22.68 -19.35 40.65
CA SER A 64 22.03 -20.44 39.91
C SER A 64 22.87 -21.02 38.76
N SER A 65 24.00 -20.40 38.41
CA SER A 65 24.85 -20.77 37.25
C SER A 65 25.81 -21.96 37.48
N LYS A 66 25.66 -22.70 38.58
CA LYS A 66 26.48 -23.88 38.92
C LYS A 66 25.65 -25.14 39.16
N LEU A 67 25.14 -25.75 38.08
CA LEU A 67 24.80 -27.18 37.98
C LEU A 67 24.59 -27.58 36.50
N TYR A 68 24.64 -28.88 36.22
CA TYR A 68 24.44 -29.50 34.88
C TYR A 68 25.43 -29.16 33.76
N THR A 69 26.67 -29.63 33.96
CA THR A 69 27.53 -30.06 32.84
C THR A 69 26.90 -31.24 32.07
N ARG A 70 27.02 -31.23 30.73
CA ARG A 70 26.79 -32.43 29.89
C ARG A 70 27.85 -33.51 30.18
N PRO A 71 27.54 -34.77 29.82
CA PRO A 71 28.48 -35.56 29.04
C PRO A 71 27.93 -35.92 27.64
N SER A 72 28.84 -36.29 26.74
CA SER A 72 28.61 -36.72 25.35
C SER A 72 28.83 -38.23 25.17
N LEU A 73 28.63 -38.74 23.93
CA LEU A 73 29.13 -39.98 23.28
C LEU A 73 27.99 -40.64 22.46
N THR A 74 27.90 -40.50 21.12
CA THR A 74 28.65 -41.14 19.98
C THR A 74 28.13 -42.52 19.54
N THR A 75 28.19 -42.79 18.22
CA THR A 75 28.11 -44.11 17.52
C THR A 75 26.80 -44.92 17.64
N SER A 76 26.39 -45.79 16.70
CA SER A 76 26.69 -45.95 15.25
C SER A 76 25.75 -47.00 14.62
N SER A 77 25.37 -46.82 13.34
CA SER A 77 24.99 -47.84 12.33
C SER A 77 24.45 -49.24 12.73
N SER A 78 23.26 -49.61 12.23
CA SER A 78 23.01 -50.94 11.62
C SER A 78 21.67 -51.04 10.88
N ASN A 79 21.64 -51.77 9.76
CA ASN A 79 20.41 -52.22 9.09
C ASN A 79 19.79 -53.43 9.80
N GLN A 80 18.46 -53.60 9.73
CA GLN A 80 17.86 -54.88 9.32
C GLN A 80 16.38 -54.78 8.90
N ARG A 81 15.96 -55.70 8.02
CA ARG A 81 14.55 -55.99 7.68
C ARG A 81 14.07 -57.19 8.50
N ASN A 82 12.77 -57.29 8.80
CA ASN A 82 11.96 -58.46 8.42
C ASN A 82 10.45 -58.30 8.70
N HIS A 83 9.66 -59.25 8.16
CA HIS A 83 8.19 -59.24 8.12
C HIS A 83 7.50 -59.84 9.36
N GLY A 84 6.23 -59.46 9.56
CA GLY A 84 5.24 -60.18 10.36
C GLY A 84 4.33 -59.23 11.16
N GLY A 85 2.99 -59.26 11.10
CA GLY A 85 2.12 -60.02 10.17
C GLY A 85 0.85 -60.55 10.84
N THR A 86 -0.14 -59.70 11.10
CA THR A 86 -1.47 -60.14 11.60
C THR A 86 -2.61 -59.30 11.04
N THR A 87 -3.60 -59.98 10.48
CA THR A 87 -4.88 -59.42 10.01
C THR A 87 -5.85 -59.16 11.16
N LEU A 88 -6.67 -58.12 11.05
CA LEU A 88 -8.06 -58.17 11.50
C LEU A 88 -8.97 -57.58 10.41
N ASN A 89 -10.27 -57.92 10.42
CA ASN A 89 -11.13 -57.82 9.24
C ASN A 89 -12.27 -56.78 9.40
N LYS A 90 -12.84 -56.40 8.27
CA LYS A 90 -13.92 -55.42 8.05
C LYS A 90 -15.09 -55.55 9.04
N GLN A 91 -15.69 -54.41 9.37
CA GLN A 91 -17.14 -54.27 9.24
C GLN A 91 -17.53 -52.82 8.87
N THR A 92 -18.39 -52.68 7.88
CA THR A 92 -18.89 -51.39 7.35
C THR A 92 -20.34 -51.23 7.76
N LEU A 93 -20.72 -50.07 8.30
CA LEU A 93 -22.11 -49.75 8.63
C LEU A 93 -22.59 -48.55 7.82
N LEU A 94 -23.41 -48.83 6.80
CA LEU A 94 -24.17 -47.83 6.05
C LEU A 94 -25.55 -47.65 6.70
N PRO A 95 -26.01 -46.42 6.97
CA PRO A 95 -27.42 -46.17 7.27
C PRO A 95 -28.30 -46.52 6.07
N ARG A 96 -29.48 -47.09 6.31
CA ARG A 96 -30.47 -47.34 5.25
C ARG A 96 -31.26 -46.08 4.95
N ILE A 97 -31.32 -45.70 3.67
CA ILE A 97 -32.27 -44.70 3.17
C ILE A 97 -33.68 -45.31 3.21
N GLY A 98 -34.61 -44.63 3.87
CA GLY A 98 -36.03 -44.93 3.81
C GLY A 98 -36.69 -44.14 2.67
N LEU A 99 -37.31 -44.84 1.72
CA LEU A 99 -38.15 -44.21 0.69
C LEU A 99 -39.54 -43.92 1.27
N CYS A 100 -39.93 -42.64 1.28
CA CYS A 100 -41.31 -42.23 1.45
C CYS A 100 -41.83 -41.67 0.12
N GLY A 101 -43.02 -42.11 -0.30
CA GLY A 101 -43.72 -41.58 -1.45
C GLY A 101 -45.22 -41.84 -1.34
N GLY A 102 -46.02 -40.85 -1.72
CA GLY A 102 -47.48 -40.97 -1.82
C GLY A 102 -48.27 -40.54 -0.57
N GLU A 103 -49.03 -39.45 -0.77
CA GLU A 103 -50.31 -39.13 -0.11
C GLU A 103 -50.38 -38.82 1.41
N GLY A 104 -51.20 -37.81 1.74
CA GLY A 104 -51.76 -37.62 3.08
C GLY A 104 -51.09 -36.58 3.98
N CYS A 105 -51.58 -35.32 3.94
CA CYS A 105 -51.26 -34.33 4.96
C CYS A 105 -52.02 -34.61 6.27
N ASN A 106 -51.39 -34.30 7.41
CA ASN A 106 -51.99 -33.47 8.45
C ASN A 106 -50.89 -32.91 9.37
N ALA A 107 -51.22 -31.87 10.14
CA ALA A 107 -50.30 -31.12 10.99
C ALA A 107 -50.67 -31.22 12.48
N GLU A 108 -49.85 -30.55 13.30
CA GLU A 108 -49.95 -30.38 14.75
C GLU A 108 -49.43 -31.54 15.63
N GLU A 109 -48.88 -31.13 16.78
CA GLU A 109 -48.18 -31.92 17.82
C GLU A 109 -46.86 -32.63 17.37
N SER A 110 -45.76 -32.64 18.14
CA SER A 110 -45.50 -32.07 19.47
C SER A 110 -44.14 -31.33 19.50
N ALA A 111 -44.08 -30.15 20.12
CA ALA A 111 -42.84 -29.37 20.27
C ALA A 111 -42.29 -29.45 21.70
N GLU A 112 -41.73 -30.58 22.12
CA GLU A 112 -41.08 -30.69 23.44
C GLU A 112 -40.03 -31.82 23.55
N GLN A 113 -38.79 -31.56 23.10
CA GLN A 113 -37.56 -32.24 23.58
C GLN A 113 -36.28 -31.55 23.08
N ILE A 114 -35.13 -31.89 23.68
CA ILE A 114 -33.81 -31.25 23.52
C ILE A 114 -33.67 -29.93 24.32
N LEU A 115 -33.88 -30.05 25.63
CA LEU A 115 -33.08 -29.35 26.65
C LEU A 115 -32.13 -30.39 27.30
N LEU A 116 -31.11 -29.91 28.04
CA LEU A 116 -30.04 -30.68 28.72
C LEU A 116 -28.85 -31.13 27.84
N ALA A 117 -27.88 -30.23 27.69
CA ALA A 117 -26.46 -30.55 27.43
C ALA A 117 -25.56 -29.36 27.83
N SER A 118 -25.67 -28.89 29.08
CA SER A 118 -24.98 -27.68 29.55
C SER A 118 -24.36 -27.89 30.94
N ASP A 119 -23.19 -28.53 30.98
CA ASP A 119 -22.33 -28.61 32.16
C ASP A 119 -20.85 -28.43 31.76
N ALA A 120 -20.35 -27.20 31.95
CA ALA A 120 -18.94 -26.85 31.96
C ALA A 120 -18.76 -25.69 32.95
N GLU A 121 -17.87 -25.85 33.93
CA GLU A 121 -17.97 -25.12 35.19
C GLU A 121 -17.57 -23.63 35.12
N HIS A 122 -18.27 -22.81 35.90
CA HIS A 122 -18.05 -21.37 35.96
C HIS A 122 -17.20 -20.99 37.19
N SER A 123 -15.87 -21.00 37.06
CA SER A 123 -14.95 -20.60 38.15
C SER A 123 -14.57 -19.12 38.05
N SER A 124 -15.23 -18.26 38.83
CA SER A 124 -14.99 -16.81 38.84
C SER A 124 -13.81 -16.40 39.74
N SER A 125 -12.61 -16.30 39.16
CA SER A 125 -11.45 -15.66 39.79
C SER A 125 -11.38 -14.16 39.44
N LYS A 126 -11.19 -13.32 40.47
CA LYS A 126 -11.22 -11.85 40.40
C LYS A 126 -10.12 -11.29 39.48
N LEU A 127 -10.39 -10.12 38.88
CA LEU A 127 -9.34 -9.27 38.33
C LEU A 127 -8.35 -8.87 39.44
N GLY A 128 -7.08 -8.77 39.06
CA GLY A 128 -6.02 -8.09 39.79
C GLY A 128 -4.99 -7.59 38.78
N ASP A 129 -4.55 -6.34 38.94
CA ASP A 129 -3.69 -5.67 37.96
C ASP A 129 -2.23 -6.13 38.08
N GLU A 130 -1.67 -6.70 37.01
CA GLU A 130 -0.22 -6.68 36.74
C GLU A 130 0.04 -6.47 35.24
N GLU A 131 0.76 -5.39 34.91
CA GLU A 131 1.42 -5.25 33.62
C GLU A 131 2.60 -6.23 33.51
N LYS A 132 2.80 -6.84 32.34
CA LYS A 132 4.10 -7.39 31.89
C LYS A 132 4.11 -7.61 30.38
N ASP A 133 5.22 -7.20 29.76
CA ASP A 133 5.56 -7.54 28.39
C ASP A 133 5.73 -9.06 28.19
N ASN A 134 5.32 -9.53 27.03
CA ASN A 134 6.02 -10.45 26.11
C ASN A 134 5.27 -10.30 24.78
N ASP A 135 5.84 -9.72 23.73
CA ASP A 135 6.92 -10.29 22.92
C ASP A 135 6.60 -11.70 22.41
N ALA A 136 5.67 -11.73 21.45
CA ALA A 136 5.53 -12.76 20.43
C ALA A 136 4.71 -12.17 19.28
N GLY A 137 5.17 -12.31 18.04
CA GLY A 137 4.42 -11.85 16.86
C GLY A 137 3.03 -12.50 16.82
N ILE A 138 1.97 -11.67 16.79
CA ILE A 138 0.59 -12.15 16.80
C ILE A 138 0.26 -12.74 15.42
N ASN A 139 0.53 -14.03 15.26
CA ASN A 139 0.03 -14.81 14.14
C ASN A 139 -1.52 -14.83 14.21
N ILE A 140 -2.15 -14.01 13.37
CA ILE A 140 -3.61 -13.79 13.33
C ILE A 140 -4.43 -15.03 12.98
N TYR A 141 -3.79 -16.09 12.45
CA TYR A 141 -4.43 -17.39 12.22
C TYR A 141 -4.46 -18.28 13.46
N LYS A 142 -3.72 -17.93 14.52
CA LYS A 142 -3.53 -18.77 15.72
C LYS A 142 -4.52 -18.50 16.85
N TYR A 143 -5.18 -17.35 16.84
CA TYR A 143 -6.21 -16.97 17.82
C TYR A 143 -7.44 -16.33 17.15
N ALA A 144 -8.35 -17.17 16.66
CA ALA A 144 -9.70 -16.76 16.25
C ALA A 144 -10.84 -17.47 17.03
N PRO A 145 -10.78 -17.58 18.38
CA PRO A 145 -11.88 -18.14 19.15
C PRO A 145 -13.10 -17.18 19.15
N HIS A 146 -14.19 -17.60 18.52
CA HIS A 146 -15.56 -17.07 18.70
C HIS A 146 -15.87 -15.65 18.19
N LEU A 147 -14.99 -15.00 17.40
CA LEU A 147 -15.38 -13.80 16.67
C LEU A 147 -16.39 -14.15 15.56
N PRO A 148 -17.55 -13.45 15.45
CA PRO A 148 -18.57 -13.70 14.44
C PRO A 148 -18.12 -13.13 13.08
N SER A 149 -17.04 -13.70 12.55
CA SER A 149 -16.33 -13.30 11.35
C SER A 149 -16.51 -14.33 10.24
N GLY A 150 -16.73 -13.85 9.01
CA GLY A 150 -16.89 -14.71 7.85
C GLY A 150 -16.34 -14.09 6.58
N GLN A 151 -16.40 -14.90 5.54
CA GLN A 151 -15.97 -14.63 4.18
C GLN A 151 -17.14 -14.88 3.25
N HIS A 152 -17.29 -14.05 2.23
CA HIS A 152 -18.37 -14.13 1.26
C HIS A 152 -17.79 -13.91 -0.14
N LEU A 153 -17.93 -14.90 -1.00
CA LEU A 153 -17.49 -14.87 -2.39
C LEU A 153 -18.73 -14.93 -3.28
N LEU A 154 -18.91 -13.92 -4.12
CA LEU A 154 -19.87 -13.90 -5.21
C LEU A 154 -19.13 -14.16 -6.53
N VAL A 155 -19.67 -15.03 -7.37
CA VAL A 155 -19.14 -15.31 -8.72
C VAL A 155 -20.29 -15.32 -9.72
N ASP A 156 -20.22 -14.43 -10.69
CA ASP A 156 -21.09 -14.38 -11.86
C ASP A 156 -20.27 -14.87 -13.07
N ALA A 157 -20.76 -15.87 -13.81
CA ALA A 157 -20.13 -16.32 -15.05
C ALA A 157 -21.16 -16.40 -16.18
N ARG A 158 -20.71 -16.16 -17.41
CA ARG A 158 -21.53 -16.20 -18.64
C ARG A 158 -20.83 -16.98 -19.75
N ASP A 159 -21.56 -17.19 -20.85
CA ASP A 159 -21.12 -17.94 -22.03
C ASP A 159 -20.84 -19.43 -21.72
N VAL A 160 -21.47 -19.95 -20.66
CA VAL A 160 -21.36 -21.31 -20.13
C VAL A 160 -22.34 -22.26 -20.83
N ASN A 161 -21.95 -23.53 -20.98
CA ASN A 161 -22.71 -24.57 -21.68
C ASN A 161 -24.17 -24.73 -21.19
N SER A 162 -25.13 -24.61 -22.11
CA SER A 162 -26.57 -24.64 -21.78
C SER A 162 -27.01 -25.97 -21.16
N GLY A 163 -26.46 -27.10 -21.64
CA GLY A 163 -26.76 -28.44 -21.15
C GLY A 163 -26.25 -28.71 -19.73
N PHE A 164 -25.11 -28.14 -19.36
CA PHE A 164 -24.61 -28.15 -17.97
C PHE A 164 -25.52 -27.33 -17.05
N LEU A 165 -25.83 -26.10 -17.45
CA LEU A 165 -26.67 -25.17 -16.68
C LEU A 165 -28.08 -25.72 -16.42
N ASN A 166 -28.63 -26.51 -17.35
CA ASN A 166 -29.95 -27.12 -17.21
C ASN A 166 -29.95 -28.47 -16.46
N SER A 167 -28.80 -28.93 -15.93
CA SER A 167 -28.69 -30.25 -15.29
C SER A 167 -28.51 -30.17 -13.77
N ASP A 168 -29.59 -30.47 -13.05
CA ASP A 168 -29.62 -30.58 -11.58
C ASP A 168 -28.48 -31.46 -11.04
N LYS A 169 -28.24 -32.62 -11.66
CA LYS A 169 -27.21 -33.58 -11.24
C LYS A 169 -25.79 -33.05 -11.41
N LEU A 170 -25.51 -32.33 -12.50
CA LEU A 170 -24.17 -31.77 -12.73
C LEU A 170 -23.91 -30.60 -11.78
N ILE A 171 -24.89 -29.70 -11.61
CA ILE A 171 -24.80 -28.60 -10.62
C ILE A 171 -24.67 -29.14 -9.19
N VAL A 172 -25.42 -30.19 -8.81
CA VAL A 172 -25.27 -30.85 -7.50
C VAL A 172 -23.87 -31.43 -7.31
N THR A 173 -23.33 -32.13 -8.32
CA THR A 173 -22.00 -32.75 -8.23
C THR A 173 -20.93 -31.67 -8.04
N ALA A 174 -20.92 -30.66 -8.92
CA ALA A 174 -19.99 -29.52 -8.82
C ALA A 174 -20.15 -28.74 -7.50
N MET A 175 -21.36 -28.64 -6.94
CA MET A 175 -21.60 -28.00 -5.63
C MET A 175 -21.03 -28.82 -4.47
N VAL A 176 -21.17 -30.16 -4.49
CA VAL A 176 -20.58 -31.04 -3.48
C VAL A 176 -19.06 -30.96 -3.56
N ASP A 177 -18.48 -31.15 -4.75
CA ASP A 177 -17.04 -31.07 -5.01
C ASP A 177 -16.45 -29.73 -4.52
N LEU A 178 -17.13 -28.61 -4.81
CA LEU A 178 -16.76 -27.28 -4.32
C LEU A 178 -16.77 -27.20 -2.78
N THR A 179 -17.78 -27.77 -2.10
CA THR A 179 -17.82 -27.75 -0.63
C THR A 179 -16.73 -28.61 0.01
N GLU A 180 -16.35 -29.74 -0.60
CA GLU A 180 -15.23 -30.57 -0.11
C GLU A 180 -13.90 -29.83 -0.24
N GLU A 181 -13.60 -29.23 -1.39
CA GLU A 181 -12.39 -28.42 -1.62
C GLU A 181 -12.33 -27.19 -0.71
N CYS A 182 -13.46 -26.51 -0.49
CA CYS A 182 -13.56 -25.41 0.47
C CYS A 182 -13.38 -25.85 1.94
N LYS A 183 -13.34 -27.16 2.22
CA LYS A 183 -13.35 -27.78 3.55
C LYS A 183 -14.56 -27.29 4.38
N ILE A 184 -15.73 -27.32 3.74
CA ILE A 184 -17.03 -26.92 4.29
C ILE A 184 -17.89 -28.19 4.45
N ALA A 185 -18.28 -28.52 5.67
CA ALA A 185 -19.17 -29.66 5.94
C ALA A 185 -20.61 -29.34 5.54
N LEU A 186 -20.98 -29.67 4.29
CA LEU A 186 -22.34 -29.60 3.77
C LEU A 186 -23.25 -30.56 4.57
N LEU A 187 -24.29 -30.02 5.22
CA LEU A 187 -25.23 -30.77 6.06
C LEU A 187 -26.45 -31.24 5.28
N SER A 188 -26.93 -30.39 4.38
CA SER A 188 -28.08 -30.67 3.51
C SER A 188 -28.06 -29.73 2.31
N TYR A 189 -28.65 -30.15 1.20
CA TYR A 189 -28.91 -29.28 0.06
C TYR A 189 -30.29 -29.54 -0.53
N HIS A 190 -30.83 -28.56 -1.24
CA HIS A 190 -32.05 -28.66 -2.02
C HIS A 190 -31.82 -28.02 -3.40
N CYS A 191 -32.13 -28.76 -4.45
CA CYS A 191 -32.05 -28.28 -5.84
C CYS A 191 -33.41 -28.46 -6.52
N LEU A 192 -33.76 -27.49 -7.37
CA LEU A 192 -34.99 -27.48 -8.15
C LEU A 192 -34.66 -27.11 -9.60
N SER A 193 -35.00 -27.99 -10.53
CA SER A 193 -35.12 -27.66 -11.95
C SER A 193 -36.41 -26.88 -12.19
N HIS A 194 -36.32 -25.79 -12.93
CA HIS A 194 -37.45 -24.95 -13.34
C HIS A 194 -37.99 -25.39 -14.70
N VAL A 195 -39.19 -24.91 -15.03
CA VAL A 195 -39.81 -25.06 -16.35
C VAL A 195 -39.97 -23.65 -16.94
N PRO A 196 -39.49 -23.35 -18.15
CA PRO A 196 -38.98 -24.29 -19.16
C PRO A 196 -37.59 -24.88 -18.88
N VAL A 197 -36.66 -24.10 -18.32
CA VAL A 197 -35.25 -24.50 -18.09
C VAL A 197 -34.65 -23.85 -16.84
N GLY A 198 -33.53 -24.40 -16.38
CA GLY A 198 -32.64 -23.83 -15.35
C GLY A 198 -32.74 -24.52 -13.99
N VAL A 199 -31.74 -24.29 -13.14
CA VAL A 199 -31.59 -24.88 -11.81
C VAL A 199 -31.42 -23.77 -10.76
N SER A 200 -32.10 -23.92 -9.62
CA SER A 200 -31.76 -23.24 -8.36
C SER A 200 -31.31 -24.28 -7.34
N CYS A 201 -30.10 -24.15 -6.79
CA CYS A 201 -29.56 -24.98 -5.73
C CYS A 201 -29.22 -24.16 -4.49
N TYR A 202 -29.50 -24.71 -3.31
CA TYR A 202 -29.13 -24.13 -2.01
C TYR A 202 -28.55 -25.23 -1.12
N GLY A 203 -27.32 -25.05 -0.66
CA GLY A 203 -26.61 -25.92 0.28
C GLY A 203 -26.38 -25.23 1.62
N VAL A 204 -26.77 -25.90 2.71
CA VAL A 204 -26.56 -25.44 4.09
C VAL A 204 -25.43 -26.26 4.71
N SER A 205 -24.46 -25.59 5.31
CA SER A 205 -23.30 -26.23 5.97
C SER A 205 -23.23 -25.85 7.44
N SER A 206 -22.40 -26.57 8.21
CA SER A 206 -22.22 -26.32 9.65
C SER A 206 -21.65 -24.94 10.01
N ALA A 207 -21.10 -24.21 9.03
CA ALA A 207 -20.38 -22.96 9.24
C ALA A 207 -20.56 -21.99 8.05
N GLY A 208 -21.67 -22.06 7.31
CA GLY A 208 -21.85 -21.28 6.09
C GLY A 208 -22.95 -21.79 5.15
N HIS A 209 -22.99 -21.25 3.93
CA HIS A 209 -23.91 -21.69 2.88
C HIS A 209 -23.30 -21.56 1.49
N VAL A 210 -23.87 -22.28 0.54
CA VAL A 210 -23.68 -22.09 -0.89
C VAL A 210 -25.04 -21.94 -1.56
N SER A 211 -25.20 -21.03 -2.50
CA SER A 211 -26.37 -21.00 -3.39
C SER A 211 -25.97 -20.74 -4.82
N ILE A 212 -26.69 -21.36 -5.74
CA ILE A 212 -26.39 -21.37 -7.18
C ILE A 212 -27.69 -21.13 -7.94
N ARG A 213 -27.66 -20.26 -8.94
CA ARG A 213 -28.75 -20.08 -9.90
C ARG A 213 -28.21 -19.97 -11.32
N THR A 214 -28.87 -20.66 -12.25
CA THR A 214 -28.51 -20.71 -13.66
C THR A 214 -29.60 -20.12 -14.55
N TRP A 215 -29.21 -19.53 -15.67
CA TRP A 215 -30.07 -19.17 -16.79
C TRP A 215 -29.51 -19.83 -18.06
N PRO A 216 -29.98 -21.04 -18.45
CA PRO A 216 -29.39 -21.80 -19.54
C PRO A 216 -29.51 -21.17 -20.93
N GLU A 217 -30.60 -20.43 -21.19
CA GLU A 217 -30.83 -19.71 -22.45
C GLU A 217 -29.84 -18.53 -22.61
N GLU A 218 -29.48 -17.87 -21.49
CA GLU A 218 -28.49 -16.78 -21.46
C GLU A 218 -27.04 -17.27 -21.28
N GLY A 219 -26.82 -18.56 -21.05
CA GLY A 219 -25.49 -19.11 -20.73
C GLY A 219 -24.91 -18.65 -19.39
N VAL A 220 -25.74 -18.21 -18.43
CA VAL A 220 -25.33 -17.56 -17.17
C VAL A 220 -25.44 -18.48 -15.94
N ILE A 221 -24.49 -18.36 -15.03
CA ILE A 221 -24.53 -18.92 -13.67
C ILE A 221 -24.07 -17.89 -12.64
N ILE A 222 -24.77 -17.84 -11.50
CA ILE A 222 -24.43 -17.02 -10.32
C ILE A 222 -24.25 -17.94 -9.12
N ILE A 223 -23.18 -17.74 -8.36
CA ILE A 223 -22.79 -18.50 -7.18
C ILE A 223 -22.55 -17.54 -6.01
N ASP A 224 -23.25 -17.76 -4.89
CA ASP A 224 -22.99 -17.11 -3.59
C ASP A 224 -22.44 -18.17 -2.61
N LEU A 225 -21.22 -17.95 -2.13
CA LEU A 225 -20.51 -18.86 -1.22
C LEU A 225 -20.10 -18.10 0.04
N PHE A 226 -20.65 -18.49 1.19
CA PHE A 226 -20.37 -17.91 2.50
C PHE A 226 -19.77 -18.95 3.46
N LYS A 227 -18.71 -18.56 4.18
CA LYS A 227 -18.01 -19.41 5.16
C LYS A 227 -17.58 -18.60 6.39
N CYS A 228 -17.78 -19.13 7.59
CA CYS A 228 -17.27 -18.57 8.84
C CYS A 228 -15.77 -18.91 9.05
N GLY A 229 -15.05 -18.03 9.73
CA GLY A 229 -13.60 -18.16 9.98
C GLY A 229 -12.72 -17.61 8.85
N THR A 230 -11.43 -17.43 9.14
CA THR A 230 -10.50 -16.62 8.32
C THR A 230 -9.57 -17.41 7.40
N SER A 231 -9.49 -18.74 7.53
CA SER A 231 -8.57 -19.57 6.73
C SER A 231 -9.17 -20.92 6.30
N PRO A 232 -8.85 -21.44 5.11
CA PRO A 232 -8.22 -20.71 3.99
C PRO A 232 -9.14 -19.59 3.46
N PRO A 233 -8.58 -18.57 2.76
CA PRO A 233 -9.35 -17.57 2.03
C PRO A 233 -10.20 -18.17 0.89
N LEU A 234 -11.49 -17.80 0.77
CA LEU A 234 -12.35 -18.26 -0.33
C LEU A 234 -11.90 -17.76 -1.72
N VAL A 235 -11.13 -16.68 -1.82
CA VAL A 235 -10.58 -16.23 -3.11
C VAL A 235 -9.71 -17.31 -3.78
N GLN A 236 -9.03 -18.15 -2.99
CA GLN A 236 -8.20 -19.25 -3.47
C GLN A 236 -9.00 -20.40 -4.14
N VAL A 237 -10.33 -20.46 -4.00
CA VAL A 237 -11.16 -21.47 -4.69
C VAL A 237 -11.70 -20.98 -6.05
N LEU A 238 -11.38 -19.77 -6.49
CA LEU A 238 -11.78 -19.27 -7.81
C LEU A 238 -11.31 -20.14 -8.99
N PRO A 239 -10.07 -20.69 -9.03
CA PRO A 239 -9.66 -21.64 -10.08
C PRO A 239 -10.50 -22.93 -10.07
N ILE A 240 -10.92 -23.38 -8.89
CA ILE A 240 -11.78 -24.55 -8.70
C ILE A 240 -13.21 -24.25 -9.22
N ILE A 241 -13.74 -23.06 -8.92
CA ILE A 241 -15.04 -22.61 -9.45
C ILE A 241 -15.01 -22.50 -10.98
N LYS A 242 -13.95 -21.90 -11.56
CA LYS A 242 -13.73 -21.85 -13.02
C LYS A 242 -13.73 -23.27 -13.63
N LYS A 243 -13.01 -24.21 -13.02
CA LYS A 243 -12.93 -25.62 -13.46
C LYS A 243 -14.26 -26.38 -13.34
N LEU A 244 -15.03 -26.18 -12.28
CA LEU A 244 -16.24 -26.97 -11.98
C LEU A 244 -17.52 -26.44 -12.62
N PHE A 245 -17.65 -25.11 -12.76
CA PHE A 245 -18.92 -24.47 -13.18
C PHE A 245 -18.85 -23.75 -14.51
N VAL A 246 -17.66 -23.40 -14.98
CA VAL A 246 -17.49 -22.48 -16.12
C VAL A 246 -17.05 -23.27 -17.36
N ILE A 247 -17.89 -24.25 -17.73
CA ILE A 247 -17.71 -25.10 -18.91
C ILE A 247 -18.05 -24.29 -20.18
N PRO A 248 -17.14 -24.15 -21.17
CA PRO A 248 -17.40 -23.39 -22.38
C PRO A 248 -18.64 -23.85 -23.14
N SER A 249 -19.43 -22.91 -23.65
CA SER A 249 -20.53 -23.24 -24.55
C SER A 249 -20.02 -23.72 -25.92
N HIS A 250 -20.68 -24.75 -26.45
CA HIS A 250 -20.57 -25.15 -27.86
C HIS A 250 -21.80 -24.72 -28.67
N ASP A 251 -22.81 -24.14 -28.00
CA ASP A 251 -24.14 -23.87 -28.55
C ASP A 251 -24.26 -22.42 -29.07
N LEU A 252 -23.35 -21.53 -28.68
CA LEU A 252 -23.37 -20.09 -28.96
C LEU A 252 -22.45 -19.66 -30.12
N VAL A 253 -22.06 -20.60 -30.99
CA VAL A 253 -21.22 -20.32 -32.16
C VAL A 253 -22.07 -19.77 -33.31
N GLU A 254 -22.38 -18.46 -33.27
CA GLU A 254 -22.88 -17.75 -34.45
C GLU A 254 -21.77 -17.58 -35.52
N GLU A 255 -22.14 -17.22 -36.74
CA GLU A 255 -21.33 -17.40 -37.97
C GLU A 255 -20.15 -16.42 -38.16
N SER A 256 -19.30 -16.22 -37.14
CA SER A 256 -18.05 -15.45 -37.23
C SER A 256 -16.83 -16.26 -36.79
N ASP A 257 -16.02 -16.69 -37.76
CA ASP A 257 -14.65 -17.24 -37.63
C ASP A 257 -14.32 -18.09 -36.38
N GLY A 258 -15.04 -19.21 -36.22
CA GLY A 258 -14.50 -20.49 -35.76
C GLY A 258 -14.06 -20.66 -34.29
N ASP A 259 -13.82 -19.59 -33.55
CA ASP A 259 -13.33 -19.64 -32.18
C ASP A 259 -14.47 -19.90 -31.17
N LEU A 260 -14.20 -20.78 -30.20
CA LEU A 260 -15.09 -21.00 -29.06
C LEU A 260 -15.13 -19.74 -28.19
N GLN A 261 -16.31 -19.18 -27.96
CA GLN A 261 -16.47 -18.03 -27.08
C GLN A 261 -16.07 -18.41 -25.64
N GLU A 262 -14.89 -17.95 -25.22
CA GLU A 262 -14.40 -18.18 -23.87
C GLU A 262 -15.33 -17.58 -22.81
N PRO A 263 -15.75 -18.36 -21.81
CA PRO A 263 -16.56 -17.87 -20.70
C PRO A 263 -15.94 -16.69 -19.94
N THR A 264 -16.74 -15.65 -19.76
CA THR A 264 -16.35 -14.49 -18.94
C THR A 264 -16.78 -14.71 -17.48
N ILE A 265 -15.88 -14.43 -16.52
CA ILE A 265 -16.15 -14.51 -15.08
C ILE A 265 -15.94 -13.14 -14.44
N ILE A 266 -16.91 -12.70 -13.63
CA ILE A 266 -16.81 -11.54 -12.74
C ILE A 266 -17.02 -12.05 -11.31
N TRP A 267 -16.19 -11.63 -10.37
CA TRP A 267 -16.28 -12.10 -8.98
C TRP A 267 -16.01 -10.98 -7.97
N SER A 268 -16.45 -11.20 -6.74
CA SER A 268 -16.18 -10.30 -5.61
C SER A 268 -16.03 -11.08 -4.32
N TYR A 269 -14.93 -10.82 -3.61
CA TYR A 269 -14.65 -11.37 -2.31
C TYR A 269 -14.80 -10.27 -1.25
N LYS A 270 -15.59 -10.54 -0.20
CA LYS A 270 -15.80 -9.59 0.89
C LYS A 270 -15.80 -10.27 2.26
N LEU A 271 -14.97 -9.75 3.15
CA LEU A 271 -15.02 -10.05 4.58
C LEU A 271 -16.34 -9.54 5.21
N ARG A 272 -16.92 -10.33 6.10
CA ARG A 272 -18.20 -10.08 6.77
C ARG A 272 -18.08 -10.24 8.29
N GLY A 273 -19.04 -9.66 9.00
CA GLY A 273 -19.24 -9.87 10.44
C GLY A 273 -18.45 -8.90 11.33
N PHE A 274 -18.53 -9.10 12.64
CA PHE A 274 -17.77 -8.32 13.62
C PHE A 274 -16.46 -9.06 13.94
N ARG A 275 -15.36 -8.32 14.03
CA ARG A 275 -14.05 -8.85 14.44
C ARG A 275 -13.46 -7.96 15.53
N GLU A 276 -12.56 -8.51 16.31
CA GLU A 276 -11.84 -7.74 17.32
C GLU A 276 -10.97 -6.66 16.65
N GLY A 277 -10.68 -5.58 17.37
CA GLY A 277 -10.03 -4.40 16.81
C GLY A 277 -10.96 -3.44 16.05
N PHE A 278 -12.10 -3.85 15.46
CA PHE A 278 -12.87 -3.05 14.48
C PHE A 278 -13.37 -1.65 14.92
N TYR A 279 -13.26 -1.29 16.21
CA TYR A 279 -13.53 0.06 16.73
C TYR A 279 -12.27 0.91 17.01
N GLY A 280 -11.08 0.44 16.60
CA GLY A 280 -9.78 1.13 16.77
C GLY A 280 -8.58 0.53 16.03
N TYR A 281 -8.79 -0.43 15.11
CA TYR A 281 -7.76 -1.08 14.31
C TYR A 281 -7.17 -0.14 13.25
N ARG A 282 -5.95 -0.43 12.78
CA ARG A 282 -5.32 0.33 11.69
C ARG A 282 -5.61 -0.40 10.37
N ARG A 283 -5.95 0.34 9.32
CA ARG A 283 -6.34 -0.20 8.00
C ARG A 283 -5.30 -1.17 7.41
N TYR A 284 -4.03 -0.99 7.77
CA TYR A 284 -2.88 -1.72 7.25
C TYR A 284 -2.65 -3.08 7.91
N ASP A 285 -3.30 -3.37 9.04
CA ASP A 285 -3.04 -4.58 9.83
C ASP A 285 -3.81 -5.83 9.29
N ASN A 286 -4.41 -5.75 8.09
CA ASN A 286 -5.18 -6.82 7.42
C ASN A 286 -5.19 -6.66 5.88
N PRO A 287 -4.48 -7.51 5.09
CA PRO A 287 -4.34 -7.37 3.63
C PRO A 287 -5.66 -7.50 2.84
N LEU A 288 -6.74 -7.92 3.49
CA LEU A 288 -8.08 -8.08 2.90
C LEU A 288 -9.01 -6.88 3.20
N GLU A 289 -8.51 -5.85 3.89
CA GLU A 289 -9.19 -4.55 4.13
C GLU A 289 -8.32 -3.31 3.84
N THR A 290 -7.06 -3.52 3.44
CA THR A 290 -6.22 -2.61 2.65
C THR A 290 -6.77 -2.46 1.21
N ASP A 291 -5.97 -1.85 0.33
CA ASP A 291 -6.36 -1.43 -1.02
C ASP A 291 -6.70 -2.61 -1.93
N LEU A 292 -5.96 -3.72 -1.86
CA LEU A 292 -6.31 -4.98 -2.50
C LEU A 292 -7.75 -5.39 -2.16
N GLY A 293 -8.08 -5.39 -0.87
CA GLY A 293 -9.40 -5.69 -0.35
C GLY A 293 -10.49 -4.75 -0.86
N LEU A 294 -10.21 -3.44 -0.92
CA LEU A 294 -11.16 -2.39 -1.27
C LEU A 294 -11.41 -2.29 -2.78
N ASP A 295 -10.34 -2.29 -3.57
CA ASP A 295 -10.33 -1.83 -4.96
C ASP A 295 -10.28 -2.98 -5.96
N VAL A 296 -9.67 -4.12 -5.60
CA VAL A 296 -9.67 -5.34 -6.43
C VAL A 296 -10.70 -6.34 -5.95
N LEU A 297 -10.55 -6.86 -4.72
CA LEU A 297 -11.35 -7.99 -4.25
C LEU A 297 -12.84 -7.64 -4.19
N ARG A 298 -13.21 -6.44 -3.72
CA ARG A 298 -14.61 -6.03 -3.51
C ARG A 298 -15.31 -5.37 -4.70
N MET A 299 -14.60 -4.83 -5.69
CA MET A 299 -15.23 -4.10 -6.79
C MET A 299 -15.79 -5.05 -7.86
N HIS A 300 -17.12 -5.21 -7.93
CA HIS A 300 -17.80 -5.93 -9.03
C HIS A 300 -17.70 -5.20 -10.40
N TYR A 301 -17.15 -3.99 -10.44
CA TYR A 301 -17.09 -3.19 -11.66
C TYR A 301 -15.96 -3.59 -12.62
N LEU A 302 -15.05 -4.49 -12.24
CA LEU A 302 -13.98 -4.95 -13.14
C LEU A 302 -14.49 -6.08 -14.02
N ALA A 303 -14.35 -5.93 -15.35
CA ALA A 303 -14.82 -6.90 -16.35
C ALA A 303 -13.87 -8.11 -16.52
N MET A 304 -12.68 -8.03 -15.93
CA MET A 304 -11.71 -9.10 -15.78
C MET A 304 -10.96 -8.88 -14.47
N LYS A 305 -10.69 -9.97 -13.74
CA LYS A 305 -9.75 -10.02 -12.62
C LYS A 305 -9.01 -11.34 -12.66
N GLU A 306 -7.78 -11.31 -13.15
CA GLU A 306 -6.87 -12.45 -13.19
C GLU A 306 -5.81 -12.29 -12.09
N VAL A 307 -5.39 -13.41 -11.51
CA VAL A 307 -4.32 -13.47 -10.49
C VAL A 307 -3.09 -14.01 -11.19
N LEU A 308 -2.03 -13.22 -11.26
CA LEU A 308 -0.74 -13.66 -11.82
C LEU A 308 0.14 -14.27 -10.72
N VAL A 309 0.13 -13.67 -9.52
CA VAL A 309 0.87 -14.10 -8.33
C VAL A 309 0.03 -13.85 -7.08
N SER A 310 0.14 -14.73 -6.07
CA SER A 310 -0.43 -14.58 -4.72
C SER A 310 0.33 -15.52 -3.77
N GLU A 311 1.53 -15.11 -3.37
CA GLU A 311 2.55 -15.93 -2.68
C GLU A 311 3.13 -15.21 -1.44
N GLU A 312 3.76 -15.96 -0.53
CA GLU A 312 4.33 -15.42 0.72
C GLU A 312 5.85 -15.61 0.78
N THR A 313 6.60 -14.51 0.90
CA THR A 313 8.07 -14.51 1.00
C THR A 313 8.52 -14.54 2.48
N GLU A 314 9.83 -14.50 2.77
CA GLU A 314 10.32 -14.28 4.14
C GLU A 314 9.89 -12.91 4.72
N PHE A 315 9.51 -11.95 3.87
CA PHE A 315 9.32 -10.54 4.27
C PHE A 315 7.87 -10.05 4.23
N GLN A 316 7.05 -10.52 3.28
CA GLN A 316 5.72 -9.96 2.99
C GLN A 316 4.85 -10.90 2.13
N HIS A 317 3.55 -10.64 2.07
CA HIS A 317 2.67 -11.27 1.08
C HIS A 317 2.71 -10.48 -0.24
N VAL A 318 2.91 -11.18 -1.37
CA VAL A 318 3.06 -10.59 -2.71
C VAL A 318 1.89 -11.02 -3.60
N ASP A 319 1.10 -10.04 -4.03
CA ASP A 319 -0.10 -10.22 -4.85
C ASP A 319 0.05 -9.42 -6.16
N ILE A 320 -0.04 -10.08 -7.32
CA ILE A 320 -0.03 -9.41 -8.64
C ILE A 320 -1.33 -9.75 -9.38
N TYR A 321 -2.10 -8.73 -9.71
CA TYR A 321 -3.39 -8.86 -10.39
C TYR A 321 -3.38 -8.19 -11.76
N GLU A 322 -4.05 -8.81 -12.74
CA GLU A 322 -4.29 -8.24 -14.06
C GLU A 322 -5.80 -7.96 -14.27
N LEU A 323 -6.15 -6.70 -14.56
CA LEU A 323 -7.48 -6.15 -14.34
C LEU A 323 -8.01 -5.37 -15.55
N ILE A 324 -9.27 -5.59 -15.94
CA ILE A 324 -9.96 -4.76 -16.94
C ILE A 324 -10.99 -3.87 -16.27
N ASN A 325 -10.73 -2.55 -16.25
CA ASN A 325 -11.65 -1.54 -15.78
C ASN A 325 -12.49 -0.99 -16.96
N PRO A 326 -13.82 -1.19 -16.99
CA PRO A 326 -14.70 -0.77 -18.10
C PRO A 326 -14.87 0.75 -18.21
N ARG A 327 -14.28 1.54 -17.29
CA ARG A 327 -14.14 3.00 -17.47
C ARG A 327 -12.96 3.38 -18.36
N ARG A 328 -12.02 2.45 -18.62
CA ARG A 328 -10.86 2.64 -19.51
C ARG A 328 -10.98 1.80 -20.79
N THR A 329 -11.15 0.47 -20.67
CA THR A 329 -11.18 -0.47 -21.80
C THR A 329 -12.25 -1.55 -21.62
N SER A 330 -12.77 -2.10 -22.72
CA SER A 330 -13.78 -3.18 -22.70
C SER A 330 -13.15 -4.51 -23.11
N MET A 331 -13.70 -5.63 -22.61
CA MET A 331 -13.26 -6.98 -23.02
C MET A 331 -13.28 -7.17 -24.55
N ALA A 332 -14.27 -6.59 -25.25
CA ALA A 332 -14.34 -6.66 -26.71
C ALA A 332 -13.27 -5.80 -27.41
N SER A 333 -12.92 -4.64 -26.82
CA SER A 333 -11.82 -3.79 -27.31
C SER A 333 -10.47 -4.45 -27.08
N TYR A 334 -10.27 -5.07 -25.92
CA TYR A 334 -9.06 -5.85 -25.61
C TYR A 334 -8.91 -7.06 -26.56
N LYS A 335 -9.97 -7.83 -26.79
CA LYS A 335 -9.91 -8.95 -27.76
C LYS A 335 -9.64 -8.47 -29.20
N ARG A 336 -10.17 -7.31 -29.63
CA ARG A 336 -9.78 -6.69 -30.92
C ARG A 336 -8.35 -6.16 -30.93
N ALA A 337 -7.83 -5.66 -29.82
CA ALA A 337 -6.43 -5.24 -29.74
C ALA A 337 -5.43 -6.38 -29.98
N LEU A 338 -5.83 -7.63 -29.71
CA LEU A 338 -5.02 -8.82 -29.95
C LEU A 338 -5.27 -9.50 -31.31
N SER A 339 -6.27 -9.06 -32.10
CA SER A 339 -6.75 -9.82 -33.27
C SER A 339 -5.85 -9.73 -34.52
N GLY A 340 -5.08 -8.64 -34.67
CA GLY A 340 -4.33 -8.35 -35.89
C GLY A 340 -5.19 -7.88 -37.08
N ASP A 341 -6.48 -7.58 -36.87
CA ASP A 341 -7.46 -7.24 -37.92
C ASP A 341 -7.24 -5.86 -38.59
N GLY A 342 -6.34 -5.03 -38.06
CA GLY A 342 -6.09 -3.67 -38.57
C GLY A 342 -7.13 -2.62 -38.14
N SER A 343 -8.00 -2.95 -37.18
CA SER A 343 -8.82 -1.97 -36.43
C SER A 343 -7.96 -0.97 -35.68
N TYR A 344 -8.57 0.12 -35.20
CA TYR A 344 -7.85 1.08 -34.35
C TYR A 344 -7.33 0.41 -33.08
N GLU A 345 -8.11 -0.50 -32.48
CA GLU A 345 -7.67 -1.30 -31.34
C GLU A 345 -6.48 -2.20 -31.68
N SER A 346 -6.52 -2.93 -32.80
CA SER A 346 -5.42 -3.80 -33.25
C SER A 346 -4.14 -3.02 -33.63
N LEU A 347 -4.24 -1.73 -33.93
CA LEU A 347 -3.10 -0.85 -34.21
C LEU A 347 -2.55 -0.15 -32.96
N HIS A 348 -3.32 -0.15 -31.85
CA HIS A 348 -2.99 0.53 -30.59
C HIS A 348 -3.25 -0.34 -29.34
N PRO A 349 -2.71 -1.56 -29.26
CA PRO A 349 -2.95 -2.47 -28.13
C PRO A 349 -2.49 -1.90 -26.78
N GLU A 350 -1.52 -0.99 -26.76
CA GLU A 350 -1.04 -0.28 -25.58
C GLU A 350 -2.12 0.52 -24.83
N ILE A 351 -3.19 0.93 -25.54
CA ILE A 351 -4.33 1.67 -24.99
C ILE A 351 -5.37 0.73 -24.37
N TYR A 352 -5.53 -0.47 -24.92
CA TYR A 352 -6.66 -1.37 -24.64
C TYR A 352 -6.30 -2.55 -23.74
N ARG A 353 -5.00 -2.76 -23.46
CA ARG A 353 -4.50 -3.79 -22.54
C ARG A 353 -5.03 -3.62 -21.10
N PRO A 354 -4.99 -4.69 -20.29
CA PRO A 354 -5.34 -4.62 -18.87
C PRO A 354 -4.39 -3.72 -18.05
N ASP A 355 -4.80 -3.43 -16.81
CA ASP A 355 -3.94 -2.83 -15.78
C ASP A 355 -3.30 -3.97 -14.96
N LYS A 356 -1.98 -4.00 -14.83
CA LYS A 356 -1.29 -4.86 -13.86
C LYS A 356 -1.05 -4.05 -12.59
N ILE A 357 -1.39 -4.59 -11.43
CA ILE A 357 -1.22 -3.92 -10.14
C ILE A 357 -0.54 -4.87 -9.15
N LEU A 358 0.53 -4.39 -8.51
CA LEU A 358 1.24 -5.08 -7.44
C LEU A 358 0.71 -4.61 -6.08
N PHE A 359 0.53 -5.56 -5.18
CA PHE A 359 0.26 -5.32 -3.77
C PHE A 359 1.29 -6.06 -2.91
N LEU A 360 1.77 -5.37 -1.87
CA LEU A 360 2.63 -5.92 -0.82
C LEU A 360 1.87 -5.77 0.50
N ASP A 361 1.68 -6.87 1.22
CA ASP A 361 0.75 -7.00 2.35
C ASP A 361 -0.64 -6.41 2.04
N GLY A 362 -1.11 -6.61 0.80
CA GLY A 362 -2.38 -6.11 0.29
C GLY A 362 -2.47 -4.58 0.14
N VAL A 363 -1.40 -3.83 0.38
CA VAL A 363 -1.31 -2.38 0.11
C VAL A 363 -0.82 -2.17 -1.31
N GLN A 364 -1.42 -1.25 -2.06
CA GLN A 364 -1.02 -1.01 -3.45
C GLN A 364 0.39 -0.42 -3.51
N GLN A 365 1.26 -1.00 -4.35
CA GLN A 365 2.50 -0.35 -4.81
C GLN A 365 2.24 0.20 -6.23
N SER A 366 2.97 -0.24 -7.25
CA SER A 366 2.71 0.20 -8.63
C SER A 366 1.43 -0.32 -9.27
N SER A 367 0.92 0.48 -10.20
CA SER A 367 -0.07 0.12 -11.22
C SER A 367 0.48 0.45 -12.61
N LEU A 368 0.15 -0.34 -13.62
CA LEU A 368 0.76 -0.28 -14.95
C LEU A 368 0.49 1.03 -15.72
N TYR A 369 -0.54 1.78 -15.33
CA TYR A 369 -0.83 3.13 -15.85
C TYR A 369 -0.34 4.26 -14.94
N GLY A 370 0.12 3.99 -13.71
CA GLY A 370 0.53 4.99 -12.72
C GLY A 370 2.03 5.00 -12.41
N GLU A 371 2.69 3.84 -12.49
CA GLU A 371 4.10 3.63 -12.13
C GLU A 371 5.03 4.63 -12.81
N ALA A 372 4.82 4.91 -14.10
CA ALA A 372 5.72 5.78 -14.85
C ALA A 372 5.68 7.23 -14.33
N ALA A 373 4.53 7.71 -13.85
CA ALA A 373 4.45 9.01 -13.20
C ALA A 373 5.14 8.99 -11.81
N TYR A 374 4.96 7.92 -11.03
CA TYR A 374 5.61 7.75 -9.73
C TYR A 374 7.15 7.70 -9.86
N HIS A 375 7.67 6.82 -10.71
CA HIS A 375 9.11 6.63 -10.90
C HIS A 375 9.79 7.81 -11.60
N GLU A 376 9.16 8.41 -12.63
CA GLU A 376 9.73 9.61 -13.26
C GLU A 376 9.77 10.81 -12.29
N ALA A 377 8.78 10.94 -11.39
CA ALA A 377 8.77 11.93 -10.32
C ALA A 377 9.82 11.65 -9.22
N LEU A 378 9.99 10.40 -8.79
CA LEU A 378 10.98 10.02 -7.77
C LEU A 378 12.42 10.24 -8.27
N VAL A 379 12.70 9.89 -9.54
CA VAL A 379 14.08 9.83 -10.07
C VAL A 379 14.56 11.14 -10.71
N HIS A 380 13.85 11.67 -11.71
CA HIS A 380 14.44 12.71 -12.57
C HIS A 380 14.64 14.09 -11.92
N PRO A 381 13.81 14.59 -10.99
CA PRO A 381 14.03 15.88 -10.35
C PRO A 381 15.37 15.94 -9.61
N SER A 382 15.74 14.86 -8.91
CA SER A 382 17.03 14.75 -8.21
C SER A 382 18.20 14.66 -9.20
N MET A 383 18.07 13.80 -10.22
CA MET A 383 19.11 13.49 -11.20
C MET A 383 19.39 14.64 -12.19
N ILE A 384 18.37 15.40 -12.61
CA ILE A 384 18.53 16.59 -13.45
C ILE A 384 19.07 17.78 -12.64
N THR A 385 18.77 17.86 -11.34
CA THR A 385 19.30 18.89 -10.45
C THR A 385 20.78 18.68 -10.11
N HIS A 386 21.22 17.44 -9.86
CA HIS A 386 22.62 17.12 -9.63
C HIS A 386 23.49 17.53 -10.84
N PRO A 387 24.70 18.11 -10.68
CA PRO A 387 25.50 18.61 -11.79
C PRO A 387 25.97 17.54 -12.79
N ASN A 388 26.24 16.30 -12.35
CA ASN A 388 26.62 15.17 -13.22
C ASN A 388 26.50 13.82 -12.47
N PRO A 389 25.32 13.21 -12.33
CA PRO A 389 25.16 11.99 -11.53
C PRO A 389 25.72 10.77 -12.27
N ARG A 390 26.71 10.10 -11.67
CA ARG A 390 27.43 8.95 -12.24
C ARG A 390 27.27 7.67 -11.44
N ARG A 391 27.27 7.77 -10.11
CA ARG A 391 27.12 6.64 -9.19
C ARG A 391 25.89 6.85 -8.33
N VAL A 392 24.87 6.02 -8.53
CA VAL A 392 23.55 6.14 -7.89
C VAL A 392 23.31 4.95 -6.96
N ALA A 393 22.68 5.19 -5.82
CA ALA A 393 22.10 4.14 -4.99
C ALA A 393 20.57 4.15 -5.06
N ILE A 394 19.97 2.97 -4.99
CA ILE A 394 18.54 2.75 -4.82
C ILE A 394 18.39 1.86 -3.57
N ILE A 395 17.55 2.29 -2.63
CA ILE A 395 17.18 1.55 -1.42
C ILE A 395 15.76 1.04 -1.63
N GLY A 396 15.56 -0.28 -1.59
CA GLY A 396 14.34 -0.93 -2.07
C GLY A 396 14.28 -0.93 -3.61
N GLY A 397 13.09 -0.71 -4.17
CA GLY A 397 12.88 -0.64 -5.61
C GLY A 397 12.85 -2.00 -6.33
N GLY A 398 12.53 -3.10 -5.63
CA GLY A 398 12.45 -4.46 -6.18
C GLY A 398 11.61 -4.66 -7.46
N GLU A 399 10.66 -3.75 -7.74
CA GLU A 399 9.93 -3.69 -9.02
C GLU A 399 10.83 -3.44 -10.24
N GLY A 400 12.00 -2.84 -10.05
CA GLY A 400 12.98 -2.53 -11.10
C GLY A 400 12.71 -1.23 -11.87
N ALA A 401 11.55 -0.59 -11.71
CA ALA A 401 11.24 0.64 -12.44
C ALA A 401 12.05 1.86 -11.97
N THR A 402 12.32 2.04 -10.68
CA THR A 402 13.30 3.03 -10.22
C THR A 402 14.68 2.80 -10.85
N LEU A 403 15.11 1.55 -11.04
CA LEU A 403 16.36 1.22 -11.73
C LEU A 403 16.29 1.55 -13.23
N ARG A 404 15.18 1.22 -13.91
CA ARG A 404 14.90 1.61 -15.30
C ARG A 404 15.04 3.11 -15.50
N GLU A 405 14.42 3.92 -14.65
CA GLU A 405 14.49 5.39 -14.72
C GLU A 405 15.89 5.94 -14.47
N VAL A 406 16.64 5.39 -13.51
CA VAL A 406 18.04 5.75 -13.28
C VAL A 406 18.90 5.44 -14.51
N LEU A 407 18.71 4.28 -15.13
CA LEU A 407 19.47 3.83 -16.30
C LEU A 407 19.16 4.64 -17.58
N LYS A 408 18.05 5.38 -17.64
CA LYS A 408 17.79 6.36 -18.74
C LYS A 408 18.80 7.51 -18.75
N HIS A 409 19.54 7.78 -17.67
CA HIS A 409 20.55 8.86 -17.64
C HIS A 409 21.92 8.42 -18.18
N ASN A 410 22.40 9.08 -19.26
CA ASN A 410 23.67 8.78 -19.92
C ASN A 410 24.92 9.13 -19.10
N THR A 411 24.76 9.92 -18.03
CA THR A 411 25.81 10.25 -17.07
C THR A 411 26.11 9.06 -16.14
N VAL A 412 25.13 8.18 -15.87
CA VAL A 412 25.24 7.03 -14.97
C VAL A 412 26.25 6.01 -15.49
N LYS A 413 27.08 5.50 -14.58
CA LYS A 413 28.12 4.48 -14.81
C LYS A 413 27.99 3.30 -13.84
N GLU A 414 27.30 3.49 -12.73
CA GLU A 414 27.00 2.47 -11.72
C GLU A 414 25.71 2.85 -11.00
N ALA A 415 24.75 1.92 -10.93
CA ALA A 415 23.49 2.02 -10.19
C ALA A 415 23.41 0.80 -9.26
N VAL A 416 23.61 1.03 -7.96
CA VAL A 416 23.55 -0.02 -6.93
C VAL A 416 22.14 -0.05 -6.36
N MET A 417 21.41 -1.13 -6.59
CA MET A 417 20.09 -1.37 -5.99
C MET A 417 20.26 -2.32 -4.83
N VAL A 418 19.72 -1.96 -3.66
CA VAL A 418 19.80 -2.78 -2.44
C VAL A 418 18.38 -3.08 -1.98
N GLU A 419 17.93 -4.28 -2.29
CA GLU A 419 16.61 -4.82 -1.98
C GLU A 419 16.77 -5.97 -0.98
N ILE A 420 15.82 -6.14 -0.06
CA ILE A 420 15.87 -7.22 0.93
C ILE A 420 15.16 -8.48 0.43
N ASP A 421 14.09 -8.31 -0.35
CA ASP A 421 13.27 -9.40 -0.87
C ASP A 421 13.69 -9.80 -2.30
N GLY A 422 14.50 -10.85 -2.40
CA GLY A 422 14.91 -11.41 -3.69
C GLY A 422 13.80 -12.15 -4.44
N GLU A 423 12.80 -12.67 -3.72
CA GLU A 423 11.67 -13.38 -4.34
C GLU A 423 10.73 -12.38 -5.03
N LEU A 424 10.53 -11.20 -4.43
CA LEU A 424 9.86 -10.06 -5.08
C LEU A 424 10.55 -9.66 -6.39
N VAL A 425 11.90 -9.58 -6.42
CA VAL A 425 12.64 -9.24 -7.63
C VAL A 425 12.39 -10.28 -8.73
N ASP A 426 12.46 -11.57 -8.42
CA ASP A 426 12.22 -12.63 -9.41
C ASP A 426 10.76 -12.66 -9.89
N MET A 427 9.77 -12.44 -9.02
CA MET A 427 8.35 -12.32 -9.41
C MET A 427 8.10 -11.09 -10.31
N CYS A 428 8.75 -9.96 -10.03
CA CYS A 428 8.70 -8.78 -10.89
C CYS A 428 9.37 -9.02 -12.26
N ARG A 429 10.47 -9.78 -12.30
CA ARG A 429 11.16 -10.15 -13.54
C ARG A 429 10.32 -11.05 -14.46
N GLU A 430 9.47 -11.91 -13.90
CA GLU A 430 8.59 -12.80 -14.70
C GLU A 430 7.28 -12.13 -15.12
N HIS A 431 6.56 -11.48 -14.19
CA HIS A 431 5.19 -11.02 -14.45
C HIS A 431 5.06 -9.53 -14.79
N LEU A 432 6.05 -8.72 -14.41
CA LEU A 432 6.02 -7.24 -14.47
C LEU A 432 7.15 -6.69 -15.34
N ILE A 433 7.41 -7.37 -16.47
CA ILE A 433 8.46 -7.05 -17.43
C ILE A 433 8.43 -5.58 -17.85
N GLU A 434 7.26 -4.97 -18.02
CA GLU A 434 7.13 -3.55 -18.41
C GLU A 434 7.80 -2.58 -17.42
N TRP A 435 7.90 -2.96 -16.14
CA TRP A 435 8.52 -2.14 -15.10
C TRP A 435 10.06 -2.24 -15.14
N CYS A 436 10.59 -3.38 -15.58
CA CYS A 436 12.03 -3.64 -15.67
C CYS A 436 12.58 -3.74 -17.11
N ASP A 437 11.82 -3.34 -18.14
CA ASP A 437 12.23 -3.42 -19.55
C ASP A 437 13.28 -2.34 -19.93
N CYS A 438 14.42 -2.80 -20.44
CA CYS A 438 15.50 -2.01 -21.02
C CYS A 438 15.77 -2.34 -22.51
N THR A 439 14.97 -3.20 -23.14
CA THR A 439 15.16 -3.68 -24.53
C THR A 439 15.23 -2.55 -25.54
N ASP A 440 14.34 -1.54 -25.46
CA ASP A 440 14.36 -0.35 -26.32
C ASP A 440 15.21 0.81 -25.74
N LEU A 441 15.92 0.64 -24.62
CA LEU A 441 16.76 1.73 -24.06
C LEU A 441 18.12 1.81 -24.78
N ALA A 442 18.41 2.89 -25.52
CA ALA A 442 19.63 3.01 -26.32
C ALA A 442 20.93 3.19 -25.50
N GLY A 443 20.82 3.26 -24.17
CA GLY A 443 21.95 3.21 -23.24
C GLY A 443 22.23 1.84 -22.63
N SER A 444 21.35 0.86 -22.83
CA SER A 444 21.43 -0.46 -22.21
C SER A 444 21.94 -1.53 -23.17
N ASP A 445 22.78 -2.41 -22.64
CA ASP A 445 23.29 -3.63 -23.26
C ASP A 445 22.51 -4.90 -22.87
N ALA A 446 21.46 -4.77 -22.06
CA ALA A 446 20.60 -5.85 -21.60
C ALA A 446 19.15 -5.74 -22.10
N ASN A 447 18.37 -6.80 -21.88
CA ASN A 447 16.92 -6.80 -22.10
C ASN A 447 16.18 -6.33 -20.84
N LEU A 448 16.51 -6.88 -19.68
CA LEU A 448 15.98 -6.44 -18.38
C LEU A 448 16.98 -5.49 -17.72
N CYS A 449 16.49 -4.42 -17.11
CA CYS A 449 17.29 -3.37 -16.49
C CYS A 449 18.15 -3.86 -15.30
N PHE A 450 17.72 -4.93 -14.64
CA PHE A 450 18.51 -5.62 -13.60
C PHE A 450 19.81 -6.23 -14.13
N ASP A 451 19.87 -6.56 -15.43
CA ASP A 451 20.98 -7.28 -16.06
C ASP A 451 21.92 -6.34 -16.87
N ASP A 452 21.66 -5.02 -16.85
CA ASP A 452 22.46 -3.97 -17.50
C ASP A 452 23.87 -3.90 -16.88
N SER A 453 24.93 -3.73 -17.68
CA SER A 453 26.30 -3.72 -17.14
C SER A 453 26.64 -2.53 -16.22
N ARG A 454 25.74 -1.55 -16.10
CA ARG A 454 25.79 -0.45 -15.12
C ARG A 454 25.03 -0.77 -13.83
N ALA A 455 24.17 -1.79 -13.81
CA ALA A 455 23.39 -2.19 -12.64
C ALA A 455 24.21 -3.10 -11.69
N SER A 456 23.89 -3.02 -10.41
CA SER A 456 24.41 -3.90 -9.36
C SER A 456 23.29 -4.15 -8.35
N VAL A 457 22.47 -5.17 -8.60
CA VAL A 457 21.44 -5.63 -7.67
C VAL A 457 22.08 -6.41 -6.53
N LEU A 458 21.85 -5.98 -5.30
CA LEU A 458 22.28 -6.64 -4.07
C LEU A 458 21.03 -7.07 -3.28
N ILE A 459 20.94 -8.36 -2.98
CA ILE A 459 19.89 -8.90 -2.09
C ILE A 459 20.44 -8.89 -0.66
N GLU A 460 20.30 -7.76 0.03
CA GLU A 460 20.85 -7.47 1.36
C GLU A 460 19.93 -6.48 2.11
N ASP A 461 19.91 -6.52 3.44
CA ASP A 461 19.27 -5.44 4.23
C ASP A 461 19.99 -4.10 3.99
N ALA A 462 19.34 -3.20 3.26
CA ALA A 462 19.85 -1.86 2.96
C ALA A 462 20.16 -1.04 4.22
N PHE A 463 19.45 -1.25 5.33
CA PHE A 463 19.72 -0.55 6.60
C PHE A 463 21.07 -0.97 7.19
N ALA A 464 21.30 -2.28 7.35
CA ALA A 464 22.59 -2.82 7.78
C ALA A 464 23.71 -2.48 6.78
N TRP A 465 23.44 -2.59 5.47
CA TRP A 465 24.42 -2.33 4.42
C TRP A 465 24.92 -0.89 4.45
N PHE A 466 24.02 0.11 4.46
CA PHE A 466 24.43 1.51 4.54
C PHE A 466 25.18 1.82 5.83
N ILE A 467 24.78 1.23 6.97
CA ILE A 467 25.47 1.42 8.25
C ILE A 467 26.89 0.83 8.24
N ASP A 468 27.10 -0.37 7.69
CA ASP A 468 28.43 -0.98 7.53
C ASP A 468 29.33 -0.14 6.63
N LYS A 469 28.85 0.23 5.43
CA LYS A 469 29.64 0.94 4.42
C LYS A 469 29.91 2.41 4.79
N PHE A 470 28.98 3.10 5.46
CA PHE A 470 28.99 4.56 5.61
C PHE A 470 28.73 5.08 7.02
N GLY A 471 28.46 4.24 8.02
CA GLY A 471 28.34 4.67 9.42
C GLY A 471 29.66 5.20 10.02
N GLY A 472 30.80 4.92 9.38
CA GLY A 472 32.14 5.34 9.79
C GLY A 472 32.78 6.39 8.88
N SER A 473 34.12 6.31 8.72
CA SER A 473 34.88 7.23 7.87
C SER A 473 34.92 6.75 6.41
N THR A 474 33.99 7.26 5.59
CA THR A 474 33.84 6.92 4.18
C THR A 474 35.00 7.42 3.31
N LYS A 475 35.48 6.61 2.35
CA LYS A 475 36.40 7.08 1.30
C LYS A 475 35.60 7.76 0.19
N LYS A 476 35.99 8.95 -0.26
CA LYS A 476 35.23 9.72 -1.29
C LYS A 476 34.93 8.97 -2.59
N ARG A 477 35.74 7.99 -2.98
CA ARG A 477 35.52 7.15 -4.18
C ARG A 477 34.38 6.14 -4.04
N GLU A 478 33.97 5.83 -2.81
CA GLU A 478 32.92 4.86 -2.47
C GLU A 478 31.57 5.55 -2.21
N GLN A 479 31.52 6.89 -2.37
CA GLN A 479 30.31 7.70 -2.22
C GLN A 479 29.39 7.61 -3.45
N PHE A 480 28.16 8.09 -3.30
CA PHE A 480 27.13 8.20 -4.32
C PHE A 480 26.87 9.67 -4.65
N ASP A 481 26.62 9.96 -5.93
CA ASP A 481 26.17 11.27 -6.40
C ASP A 481 24.69 11.52 -6.04
N VAL A 482 23.88 10.47 -6.16
CA VAL A 482 22.45 10.48 -5.78
C VAL A 482 22.14 9.21 -5.01
N ILE A 483 21.36 9.33 -3.93
CA ILE A 483 20.72 8.20 -3.24
C ILE A 483 19.21 8.37 -3.36
N ILE A 484 18.55 7.36 -3.91
CA ILE A 484 17.11 7.25 -4.07
C ILE A 484 16.61 6.22 -3.06
N MET A 485 15.53 6.53 -2.36
CA MET A 485 14.93 5.63 -1.37
C MET A 485 13.46 5.40 -1.71
N ASP A 486 13.21 4.18 -2.15
CA ASP A 486 11.99 3.67 -2.76
C ASP A 486 11.50 2.48 -1.91
N ALA A 487 11.00 2.85 -0.73
CA ALA A 487 10.73 1.94 0.38
C ALA A 487 9.41 2.30 1.08
N LEU A 488 8.93 1.42 1.95
CA LEU A 488 7.65 1.54 2.68
C LEU A 488 7.50 2.88 3.42
N ASP A 489 6.33 3.51 3.27
CA ASP A 489 6.01 4.87 3.73
C ASP A 489 6.41 5.15 5.20
N PRO A 490 6.88 6.36 5.54
CA PRO A 490 7.41 6.68 6.89
C PRO A 490 6.43 6.49 8.05
N ASP A 491 5.13 6.48 7.77
CA ASP A 491 4.04 6.39 8.75
C ASP A 491 3.26 5.04 8.66
N LYS A 492 3.71 4.07 7.85
CA LYS A 492 3.25 2.66 7.90
C LYS A 492 3.77 2.00 9.18
N PHE A 493 2.92 1.25 9.89
CA PHE A 493 3.22 0.77 11.25
C PHE A 493 4.00 -0.57 11.33
N VAL A 494 4.85 -0.85 10.36
CA VAL A 494 5.75 -2.03 10.36
C VAL A 494 7.01 -1.72 11.17
N GLU A 495 7.55 -2.70 11.90
CA GLU A 495 8.73 -2.48 12.76
C GLU A 495 9.96 -1.96 11.98
N ILE A 496 10.10 -2.37 10.71
CA ILE A 496 11.18 -1.94 9.81
C ILE A 496 11.14 -0.42 9.55
N VAL A 497 9.95 0.17 9.38
CA VAL A 497 9.75 1.62 9.21
C VAL A 497 10.23 2.36 10.47
N GLY A 498 9.96 1.79 11.64
CA GLY A 498 10.47 2.30 12.92
C GLY A 498 12.00 2.38 13.00
N LYS A 499 12.73 1.44 12.36
CA LYS A 499 14.19 1.46 12.28
C LYS A 499 14.66 2.42 11.19
N LEU A 500 14.10 2.29 9.99
CA LEU A 500 14.50 3.00 8.78
C LEU A 500 14.42 4.53 8.92
N TYR A 501 13.35 5.05 9.52
CA TYR A 501 13.09 6.50 9.58
C TYR A 501 13.52 7.19 10.89
N LYS A 502 13.86 6.43 11.95
CA LYS A 502 14.17 6.97 13.29
C LYS A 502 15.60 6.68 13.76
N SER A 503 16.39 5.98 12.95
CA SER A 503 17.79 5.68 13.24
C SER A 503 18.70 6.85 12.86
N ASP A 504 19.13 7.57 13.88
CA ASP A 504 20.18 8.60 13.84
C ASP A 504 21.46 8.11 13.13
N GLN A 505 21.78 6.81 13.28
CA GLN A 505 22.95 6.16 12.67
C GLN A 505 22.74 5.90 11.16
N PHE A 506 21.54 5.47 10.75
CA PHE A 506 21.20 5.28 9.34
C PHE A 506 21.16 6.61 8.59
N VAL A 507 20.49 7.63 9.13
CA VAL A 507 20.45 8.98 8.54
C VAL A 507 21.86 9.59 8.39
N ARG A 508 22.76 9.33 9.36
CA ARG A 508 24.19 9.67 9.23
C ARG A 508 24.90 8.87 8.14
N SER A 509 24.61 7.58 8.01
CA SER A 509 25.19 6.75 6.96
C SER A 509 24.75 7.18 5.54
N LEU A 510 23.49 7.58 5.34
CA LEU A 510 23.02 8.18 4.09
C LEU A 510 23.81 9.47 3.77
N TYR A 511 23.91 10.38 4.74
CA TYR A 511 24.65 11.64 4.56
C TYR A 511 26.14 11.43 4.30
N ASN A 512 26.77 10.44 4.96
CA ASN A 512 28.17 10.06 4.74
C ASN A 512 28.37 9.35 3.40
N GLY A 513 27.36 8.62 2.92
CA GLY A 513 27.32 7.95 1.62
C GLY A 513 27.27 8.94 0.46
N LEU A 514 26.67 10.12 0.62
CA LEU A 514 26.64 11.15 -0.42
C LEU A 514 28.01 11.83 -0.66
N ALA A 515 28.31 12.10 -1.93
CA ALA A 515 29.39 12.99 -2.37
C ALA A 515 29.17 14.46 -1.92
N ASP A 516 30.15 15.34 -2.14
CA ASP A 516 30.06 16.73 -1.64
C ASP A 516 28.90 17.55 -2.26
N GLU A 517 28.55 17.29 -3.52
CA GLU A 517 27.42 17.93 -4.24
C GLU A 517 26.14 17.06 -4.21
N GLY A 518 26.12 15.99 -3.39
CA GLY A 518 25.16 14.90 -3.51
C GLY A 518 23.72 15.23 -3.14
N VAL A 519 22.80 14.48 -3.76
CA VAL A 519 21.33 14.60 -3.56
C VAL A 519 20.77 13.33 -2.94
N PHE A 520 19.90 13.46 -1.95
CA PHE A 520 19.04 12.37 -1.48
C PHE A 520 17.59 12.66 -1.89
N VAL A 521 16.83 11.63 -2.26
CA VAL A 521 15.39 11.74 -2.55
C VAL A 521 14.66 10.50 -2.01
N VAL A 522 13.47 10.72 -1.45
CA VAL A 522 12.66 9.69 -0.80
C VAL A 522 11.16 9.97 -1.01
N GLN A 523 10.36 8.93 -1.21
CA GLN A 523 8.90 9.01 -1.20
C GLN A 523 8.38 9.19 0.25
N ILE A 524 7.34 10.00 0.46
CA ILE A 524 6.82 10.32 1.81
C ILE A 524 5.31 10.09 1.99
N GLY A 525 4.71 9.24 1.17
CA GLY A 525 3.30 8.85 1.29
C GLY A 525 2.30 9.77 0.56
N GLU A 526 1.03 9.61 0.94
CA GLU A 526 -0.09 10.44 0.45
C GLU A 526 0.10 11.92 0.81
N SER A 527 -0.16 12.81 -0.16
CA SER A 527 -0.06 14.26 0.00
C SER A 527 -0.99 14.78 1.09
N GLN A 528 -0.47 15.72 1.88
CA GLN A 528 -1.20 16.38 2.96
C GLN A 528 -2.50 17.03 2.46
N ASN A 529 -3.55 16.96 3.29
CA ASN A 529 -4.80 17.67 3.07
C ASN A 529 -4.75 19.05 3.74
N ILE A 530 -5.44 20.04 3.18
CA ILE A 530 -5.60 21.36 3.82
C ILE A 530 -6.38 21.29 5.15
N ALA A 531 -7.07 20.17 5.44
CA ALA A 531 -7.72 19.89 6.71
C ALA A 531 -6.77 19.44 7.84
N ASP A 532 -5.54 19.03 7.54
CA ASP A 532 -4.74 18.23 8.47
C ASP A 532 -4.15 19.01 9.65
N THR A 533 -3.97 18.27 10.76
CA THR A 533 -3.20 18.72 11.92
C THR A 533 -1.74 18.92 11.56
N ALA A 534 -1.03 19.80 12.28
CA ALA A 534 0.41 19.97 12.11
C ALA A 534 1.15 18.62 12.23
N LEU A 535 2.07 18.36 11.27
CA LEU A 535 2.85 17.11 11.15
C LEU A 535 3.30 16.51 12.48
N GLU A 536 3.91 17.33 13.34
CA GLU A 536 4.46 16.97 14.67
C GLU A 536 3.45 16.39 15.69
N VAL A 537 2.14 16.49 15.44
CA VAL A 537 1.07 15.91 16.27
C VAL A 537 0.03 15.13 15.44
N GLY A 538 0.26 14.97 14.13
CA GLY A 538 -0.68 14.37 13.20
C GLY A 538 -0.48 12.86 13.00
N GLN A 539 -1.08 12.35 11.93
CA GLN A 539 -0.83 10.98 11.46
C GLN A 539 0.59 10.87 10.87
N LEU A 540 1.02 11.88 10.11
CA LEU A 540 2.32 12.00 9.42
C LEU A 540 3.47 12.46 10.33
N LYS A 541 3.50 11.98 11.57
CA LYS A 541 4.47 12.40 12.61
C LYS A 541 5.86 11.81 12.40
N ASP A 542 5.95 10.63 11.78
CA ASP A 542 7.22 9.94 11.59
C ASP A 542 7.90 10.40 10.28
N THR A 543 7.13 10.83 9.28
CA THR A 543 7.60 11.78 8.25
C THR A 543 8.20 13.06 8.88
N ALA A 544 7.56 13.63 9.90
CA ALA A 544 8.09 14.81 10.61
C ALA A 544 9.42 14.53 11.33
N HIS A 545 9.55 13.37 11.97
CA HIS A 545 10.78 12.91 12.62
C HIS A 545 11.92 12.71 11.61
N MET A 546 11.65 12.08 10.46
CA MET A 546 12.64 11.92 9.38
C MET A 546 13.14 13.29 8.88
N ILE A 547 12.22 14.24 8.62
CA ILE A 547 12.58 15.57 8.14
C ILE A 547 13.53 16.28 9.13
N GLU A 548 13.28 16.17 10.44
CA GLU A 548 14.17 16.76 11.44
C GLU A 548 15.51 16.02 11.54
N ALA A 549 15.53 14.69 11.44
CA ALA A 549 16.76 13.91 11.42
C ALA A 549 17.66 14.29 10.22
N LEU A 550 17.10 14.35 9.01
CA LEU A 550 17.77 14.82 7.80
C LEU A 550 18.25 16.28 7.94
N ARG A 551 17.46 17.16 8.56
CA ARG A 551 17.88 18.53 8.84
C ARG A 551 19.07 18.57 9.81
N SER A 552 19.06 17.72 10.84
CA SER A 552 20.08 17.69 11.90
C SER A 552 21.45 17.20 11.41
N VAL A 553 21.50 16.25 10.47
CA VAL A 553 22.76 15.69 9.93
C VAL A 553 23.50 16.69 9.02
N GLY A 554 22.80 17.71 8.53
CA GLY A 554 23.43 18.87 7.88
C GLY A 554 23.21 18.97 6.37
N PHE A 555 22.11 18.46 5.83
CA PHE A 555 21.61 18.91 4.53
C PHE A 555 21.39 20.44 4.53
N LYS A 556 21.56 21.09 3.37
CA LYS A 556 21.60 22.57 3.25
C LYS A 556 20.29 23.17 2.74
N SER A 557 19.47 22.37 2.08
CA SER A 557 18.05 22.59 1.86
C SER A 557 17.37 21.25 1.60
N MET A 558 16.08 21.22 1.84
CA MET A 558 15.18 20.11 1.55
C MET A 558 13.93 20.73 0.91
N HIS A 559 13.20 20.01 0.06
CA HIS A 559 11.99 20.52 -0.60
C HIS A 559 10.98 19.38 -0.78
N THR A 560 9.70 19.66 -0.57
CA THR A 560 8.59 18.72 -0.87
C THR A 560 7.90 19.10 -2.18
N TYR A 561 7.44 18.08 -2.91
CA TYR A 561 6.72 18.18 -4.17
C TYR A 561 5.83 16.96 -4.38
N ASP A 562 4.76 17.10 -5.17
CA ASP A 562 3.76 16.05 -5.38
C ASP A 562 3.66 15.64 -6.85
N GLU A 563 3.32 14.37 -7.09
CA GLU A 563 2.79 13.89 -8.37
C GLU A 563 1.36 13.34 -8.21
N GLY A 564 0.45 13.77 -9.08
CA GLY A 564 -0.97 13.40 -9.07
C GLY A 564 -1.34 12.25 -9.99
N HIS A 565 -0.45 11.85 -10.91
CA HIS A 565 -0.72 10.83 -11.92
C HIS A 565 -0.23 9.42 -11.55
N SER A 566 0.36 9.22 -10.36
CA SER A 566 0.94 7.97 -9.84
C SER A 566 -0.01 6.75 -9.74
N GLY A 567 -1.29 6.89 -10.10
CA GLY A 567 -2.29 5.81 -10.06
C GLY A 567 -2.95 5.60 -8.69
N TYR A 568 -2.39 6.14 -7.61
CA TYR A 568 -3.04 6.20 -6.29
C TYR A 568 -4.28 7.11 -6.31
N PHE A 569 -5.21 6.91 -5.36
CA PHE A 569 -6.46 7.69 -5.28
C PHE A 569 -6.29 9.13 -4.72
N ALA A 570 -5.05 9.53 -4.45
CA ALA A 570 -4.63 10.86 -4.01
C ALA A 570 -3.22 11.17 -4.57
N PRO A 571 -2.78 12.44 -4.63
CA PRO A 571 -1.42 12.77 -5.03
C PRO A 571 -0.39 12.15 -4.07
N TRP A 572 0.78 11.81 -4.58
CA TRP A 572 1.88 11.24 -3.82
C TRP A 572 3.00 12.26 -3.62
N SER A 573 3.50 12.40 -2.40
CA SER A 573 4.52 13.38 -2.05
C SER A 573 5.92 12.78 -2.01
N TYR A 574 6.91 13.59 -2.34
CA TYR A 574 8.34 13.25 -2.30
C TYR A 574 9.12 14.34 -1.56
N LEU A 575 10.28 13.95 -1.00
CA LEU A 575 11.20 14.83 -0.30
C LEU A 575 12.58 14.75 -0.94
N VAL A 576 13.06 15.84 -1.55
CA VAL A 576 14.44 15.96 -2.06
C VAL A 576 15.31 16.75 -1.08
N CYS A 577 16.56 16.32 -0.89
CA CYS A 577 17.50 16.86 0.09
C CYS A 577 18.88 17.12 -0.55
N PHE A 578 19.38 18.35 -0.44
CA PHE A 578 20.63 18.79 -1.07
C PHE A 578 21.75 18.98 -0.05
N LYS A 579 22.89 18.31 -0.25
CA LYS A 579 24.04 18.38 0.66
C LYS A 579 24.81 19.71 0.54
N ASP A 580 24.67 20.41 -0.58
CA ASP A 580 25.26 21.71 -0.87
C ASP A 580 24.24 22.76 -1.38
N SER A 581 24.67 24.00 -1.58
CA SER A 581 23.81 25.12 -2.00
C SER A 581 23.80 25.42 -3.52
N LYS A 582 24.72 24.84 -4.30
CA LYS A 582 24.81 24.97 -5.76
C LYS A 582 23.88 23.96 -6.45
N SER A 583 23.76 22.74 -5.93
CA SER A 583 22.74 21.79 -6.39
C SER A 583 21.33 22.33 -6.10
N ARG A 584 21.09 22.88 -4.90
CA ARG A 584 19.87 23.66 -4.58
C ARG A 584 19.58 24.76 -5.60
N ALA A 585 20.58 25.53 -6.05
CA ALA A 585 20.39 26.57 -7.05
C ALA A 585 19.99 26.01 -8.43
N SER A 586 20.32 24.73 -8.70
CA SER A 586 19.96 24.02 -9.93
C SER A 586 18.55 23.40 -9.90
N TRP A 587 17.90 23.32 -8.72
CA TRP A 587 16.50 22.92 -8.56
C TRP A 587 15.57 23.94 -9.23
N TYR A 588 15.79 25.22 -8.93
CA TYR A 588 15.08 26.37 -9.48
C TYR A 588 15.58 26.80 -10.86
N GLU A 589 15.95 25.83 -11.70
CA GLU A 589 16.37 26.05 -13.08
C GLU A 589 15.19 26.52 -13.96
N THR A 590 15.48 27.30 -14.99
CA THR A 590 14.48 27.73 -15.98
C THR A 590 13.98 26.55 -16.84
N SER A 591 12.73 26.60 -17.31
CA SER A 591 12.18 25.58 -18.23
C SER A 591 13.12 25.27 -19.41
N ALA A 592 13.68 26.29 -20.06
CA ALA A 592 14.64 26.11 -21.15
C ALA A 592 15.95 25.44 -20.69
N GLY A 593 16.44 25.74 -19.49
CA GLY A 593 17.61 25.08 -18.90
C GLY A 593 17.36 23.62 -18.56
N ILE A 594 16.17 23.28 -18.05
CA ILE A 594 15.73 21.90 -17.77
C ILE A 594 15.63 21.11 -19.09
N GLU A 595 14.97 21.66 -20.10
CA GLU A 595 14.83 21.04 -21.43
C GLU A 595 16.20 20.77 -22.10
N ILE A 596 17.15 21.69 -21.93
CA ILE A 596 18.54 21.49 -22.40
C ILE A 596 19.23 20.37 -21.61
N LYS A 597 19.09 20.32 -20.27
CA LYS A 597 19.66 19.23 -19.44
C LYS A 597 19.06 17.88 -19.82
N LEU A 598 17.73 17.79 -20.01
CA LEU A 598 17.04 16.57 -20.47
C LEU A 598 17.60 16.09 -21.82
N ARG A 599 17.62 16.95 -22.84
CA ARG A 599 18.17 16.60 -24.17
C ARG A 599 19.65 16.22 -24.18
N GLN A 600 20.43 16.66 -23.19
CA GLN A 600 21.85 16.33 -23.06
C GLN A 600 22.11 15.07 -22.25
N ARG A 601 21.24 14.73 -21.27
CA ARG A 601 21.47 13.66 -20.30
C ARG A 601 20.62 12.42 -20.49
N MET A 602 19.45 12.50 -21.10
CA MET A 602 18.61 11.32 -21.32
C MET A 602 19.09 10.54 -22.54
N HIS A 603 19.19 9.22 -22.41
CA HIS A 603 19.21 8.33 -23.57
C HIS A 603 17.86 8.41 -24.28
N ARG A 604 17.85 8.33 -25.61
CA ARG A 604 16.63 8.06 -26.37
C ARG A 604 16.31 6.56 -26.33
N ARG A 605 15.10 6.20 -26.76
CA ARG A 605 14.80 4.83 -27.14
C ARG A 605 15.56 4.44 -28.42
N LYS A 606 15.81 3.15 -28.68
CA LYS A 606 16.49 2.63 -29.89
C LYS A 606 15.60 2.82 -31.12
N SER A 607 14.28 2.82 -30.93
CA SER A 607 13.25 3.34 -31.85
C SER A 607 13.42 4.82 -32.24
N GLY A 608 14.19 5.60 -31.46
CA GLY A 608 14.46 7.03 -31.68
C GLY A 608 13.57 7.97 -30.85
N GLU A 609 12.53 7.45 -30.21
CA GLU A 609 11.57 8.20 -29.41
C GLU A 609 12.16 8.75 -28.09
N PRO A 610 11.51 9.75 -27.44
CA PRO A 610 11.84 10.18 -26.08
C PRO A 610 11.72 9.01 -25.09
N SER A 611 12.58 8.96 -24.06
CA SER A 611 12.52 7.92 -23.04
C SER A 611 11.54 8.20 -21.89
N LEU A 612 10.98 9.41 -21.83
CA LEU A 612 10.13 9.91 -20.75
C LEU A 612 8.69 10.10 -21.21
N MET A 613 7.74 10.01 -20.27
CA MET A 613 6.30 10.03 -20.55
C MET A 613 5.53 11.09 -19.73
N TYR A 614 6.00 11.45 -18.54
CA TYR A 614 5.37 12.42 -17.62
C TYR A 614 6.31 13.56 -17.22
N PHE A 615 7.61 13.30 -17.09
CA PHE A 615 8.57 14.30 -16.63
C PHE A 615 9.17 15.13 -17.78
N ASP A 616 8.73 16.38 -17.88
CA ASP A 616 9.30 17.40 -18.76
C ASP A 616 9.66 18.69 -17.99
N ALA A 617 10.05 19.73 -18.72
CA ALA A 617 10.43 21.00 -18.12
C ALA A 617 9.26 21.76 -17.42
N PRO A 618 8.04 21.82 -17.98
CA PRO A 618 6.81 22.17 -17.26
C PRO A 618 6.56 21.37 -15.96
N THR A 619 6.64 20.04 -15.99
CA THR A 619 6.44 19.19 -14.79
C THR A 619 7.47 19.52 -13.71
N MET A 620 8.75 19.64 -14.06
CA MET A 620 9.79 20.09 -13.13
C MET A 620 9.52 21.50 -12.57
N MET A 621 8.95 22.42 -13.34
CA MET A 621 8.54 23.74 -12.83
C MET A 621 7.38 23.68 -11.83
N MET A 622 6.51 22.67 -11.91
CA MET A 622 5.49 22.44 -10.89
C MET A 622 6.13 21.95 -9.59
N TYR A 623 7.05 20.99 -9.66
CA TYR A 623 7.77 20.46 -8.48
C TYR A 623 8.66 21.51 -7.78
N GLN A 624 9.05 22.59 -8.45
CA GLN A 624 9.74 23.73 -7.81
C GLN A 624 8.89 24.45 -6.76
N LEU A 625 7.56 24.28 -6.78
CA LEU A 625 6.62 24.95 -5.89
C LEU A 625 6.03 23.93 -4.88
N PRO A 626 6.10 24.20 -3.56
CA PRO A 626 5.55 23.27 -2.58
C PRO A 626 4.02 23.24 -2.62
N PRO A 627 3.38 22.12 -2.22
CA PRO A 627 1.93 22.00 -2.20
C PRO A 627 1.29 23.01 -1.25
N ARG A 628 0.13 23.57 -1.63
CA ARG A 628 -0.58 24.58 -0.80
C ARG A 628 -1.07 23.99 0.54
N SER A 629 -1.33 22.69 0.58
CA SER A 629 -1.62 21.91 1.79
C SER A 629 -0.41 21.87 2.71
N ASP A 630 0.74 21.43 2.20
CA ASP A 630 2.05 21.45 2.88
C ASP A 630 2.35 22.82 3.51
N GLU A 631 2.30 23.90 2.72
CA GLU A 631 2.52 25.26 3.21
C GLU A 631 1.53 25.65 4.33
N THR A 632 0.30 25.15 4.25
CA THR A 632 -0.76 25.39 5.25
C THR A 632 -0.50 24.62 6.55
N VAL A 633 -0.16 23.33 6.47
CA VAL A 633 0.10 22.45 7.62
C VAL A 633 1.41 22.83 8.31
N TYR A 634 2.44 23.20 7.55
CA TYR A 634 3.70 23.74 8.08
C TYR A 634 3.47 25.00 8.95
N CYS A 635 2.59 25.90 8.50
CA CYS A 635 2.23 27.10 9.27
C CYS A 635 1.27 26.85 10.46
N ARG A 636 0.88 25.59 10.73
CA ARG A 636 0.08 25.18 11.91
C ARG A 636 0.90 24.62 13.07
N LYS A 637 2.22 24.44 12.93
CA LYS A 637 3.10 23.95 14.01
C LYS A 637 2.94 24.78 15.29
N ALA A 638 3.02 24.12 16.44
CA ALA A 638 2.82 24.71 17.77
C ALA A 638 3.80 25.85 18.04
N LEU A 639 5.02 25.74 17.52
CA LEU A 639 5.93 26.86 17.30
C LEU A 639 5.79 27.30 15.83
N LYS A 640 4.94 28.30 15.57
CA LYS A 640 4.73 28.87 14.23
C LYS A 640 6.08 29.29 13.61
N PRO A 641 6.46 28.80 12.42
CA PRO A 641 7.72 29.18 11.75
C PRO A 641 7.80 30.68 11.48
N ARG A 642 9.01 31.28 11.51
CA ARG A 642 9.21 32.74 11.30
C ARG A 642 8.76 33.20 9.91
N GLU A 643 8.84 32.32 8.92
CA GLU A 643 8.35 32.54 7.57
C GLU A 643 6.80 32.54 7.48
N CYS A 644 6.08 32.09 8.50
CA CYS A 644 4.62 32.14 8.52
C CYS A 644 4.10 33.44 9.17
N LYS A 645 3.33 34.24 8.43
CA LYS A 645 2.65 35.44 8.96
C LYS A 645 1.70 35.06 10.11
N ASP A 646 1.58 35.91 11.13
CA ASP A 646 0.74 35.67 12.31
C ASP A 646 -0.72 35.38 11.93
N ASP A 647 -1.30 36.21 11.06
CA ASP A 647 -2.67 36.07 10.53
C ASP A 647 -2.86 34.94 9.50
N TYR A 648 -1.79 34.27 9.07
CA TYR A 648 -1.89 33.20 8.07
C TYR A 648 -2.13 31.83 8.71
N ASN A 649 -3.19 31.17 8.25
CA ASN A 649 -3.67 29.85 8.69
C ASN A 649 -4.02 28.93 7.50
N GLY A 650 -3.58 29.28 6.29
CA GLY A 650 -3.86 28.60 5.02
C GLY A 650 -5.23 28.89 4.38
N THR A 651 -6.26 29.11 5.19
CA THR A 651 -7.67 29.11 4.73
C THR A 651 -8.13 30.40 4.04
N ASN A 652 -7.33 31.47 4.08
CA ASN A 652 -7.66 32.73 3.40
C ASN A 652 -7.03 32.81 1.99
N PRO A 653 -7.80 32.62 0.89
CA PRO A 653 -7.25 32.64 -0.47
C PRO A 653 -6.79 34.04 -0.94
N LYS A 654 -7.10 35.11 -0.19
CA LYS A 654 -6.67 36.48 -0.52
C LYS A 654 -5.30 36.85 0.07
N LEU A 655 -4.76 36.06 1.00
CA LEU A 655 -3.41 36.27 1.52
C LEU A 655 -2.41 35.56 0.61
N VAL A 656 -1.50 36.33 0.01
CA VAL A 656 -0.35 35.77 -0.71
C VAL A 656 0.52 35.02 0.30
N ASN A 657 0.75 33.73 0.03
CA ASN A 657 1.41 32.81 0.93
C ASN A 657 2.84 33.30 1.23
N PRO A 658 3.26 33.43 2.50
CA PRO A 658 4.61 33.89 2.80
C PRO A 658 5.72 32.86 2.52
N VAL A 659 5.37 31.58 2.31
CA VAL A 659 6.30 30.48 2.02
C VAL A 659 6.75 30.52 0.55
N SER A 660 5.82 30.40 -0.40
CA SER A 660 6.08 30.67 -1.83
C SER A 660 6.43 32.14 -2.15
N LEU A 661 6.37 33.05 -1.18
CA LEU A 661 6.97 34.40 -1.23
C LEU A 661 8.42 34.46 -0.70
N LEU A 662 9.17 33.34 -0.63
CA LEU A 662 10.60 33.35 -0.30
C LEU A 662 11.52 33.92 -1.41
N GLU A 663 10.98 34.82 -2.24
CA GLU A 663 11.75 35.87 -2.90
C GLU A 663 12.19 36.97 -1.89
N ALA A 664 13.20 37.75 -2.28
CA ALA A 664 13.61 39.03 -1.69
C ALA A 664 14.34 39.09 -0.32
N HIS A 665 14.36 38.07 0.57
CA HIS A 665 15.13 38.16 1.83
C HIS A 665 16.42 37.31 1.89
N LYS A 666 17.57 38.01 1.92
CA LYS A 666 18.94 37.49 1.72
C LYS A 666 19.59 36.82 2.95
N GLU A 667 18.89 36.01 3.74
CA GLU A 667 19.47 35.36 4.93
C GLU A 667 19.77 33.86 4.74
N LYS A 668 20.80 33.36 5.44
CA LYS A 668 21.36 32.00 5.26
C LYS A 668 20.57 30.93 6.05
N GLY A 669 19.26 30.84 5.80
CA GLY A 669 18.36 29.89 6.46
C GLY A 669 18.38 28.50 5.82
N ILE A 670 18.33 27.46 6.67
CA ILE A 670 17.89 26.11 6.30
C ILE A 670 16.37 26.05 6.56
N SER A 671 15.59 26.49 5.58
CA SER A 671 14.14 26.31 5.54
C SER A 671 13.79 25.40 4.36
N ILE A 672 12.77 24.57 4.51
CA ILE A 672 12.39 23.50 3.56
C ILE A 672 11.66 24.01 2.30
N TYR A 673 11.55 25.34 2.16
CA TYR A 673 10.84 25.99 1.06
C TYR A 673 11.58 27.21 0.47
N ALA A 674 12.83 27.43 0.86
CA ALA A 674 13.54 28.66 0.52
C ALA A 674 14.15 28.63 -0.90
N CYS A 675 13.61 29.46 -1.78
CA CYS A 675 14.33 29.94 -2.97
C CYS A 675 15.66 30.64 -2.59
N GLN A 676 16.56 30.82 -3.56
CA GLN A 676 17.73 31.69 -3.39
C GLN A 676 18.03 32.48 -4.67
N ASN A 677 17.67 33.78 -4.66
CA ASN A 677 18.10 34.82 -5.61
C ASN A 677 18.31 34.38 -7.07
N GLN A 678 17.23 34.18 -7.83
CA GLN A 678 17.29 34.30 -9.29
C GLN A 678 17.79 35.71 -9.68
N PRO A 679 18.61 35.88 -10.73
CA PRO A 679 18.94 37.19 -11.27
C PRO A 679 17.68 37.89 -11.79
N SER A 680 17.46 39.14 -11.40
CA SER A 680 16.20 39.88 -11.62
C SER A 680 15.98 40.36 -13.07
N THR A 681 16.17 39.48 -14.06
CA THR A 681 16.17 39.79 -15.50
C THR A 681 15.50 38.71 -16.37
N VAL A 682 14.52 37.98 -15.83
CA VAL A 682 13.59 37.16 -16.64
C VAL A 682 12.15 37.54 -16.30
N HIS A 683 11.58 38.49 -17.05
CA HIS A 683 10.12 38.68 -17.06
C HIS A 683 9.48 37.52 -17.82
N SER A 684 8.89 36.56 -17.10
CA SER A 684 7.97 35.57 -17.69
C SER A 684 6.55 36.15 -17.69
N PRO A 685 5.93 36.47 -18.86
CA PRO A 685 4.63 37.15 -18.89
C PRO A 685 3.41 36.23 -18.71
N VAL A 686 3.63 34.93 -18.45
CA VAL A 686 2.65 33.87 -18.78
C VAL A 686 1.69 33.53 -17.63
N PHE A 687 2.17 33.53 -16.38
CA PHE A 687 1.43 32.93 -15.27
C PHE A 687 0.22 33.74 -14.75
N GLU A 688 0.08 35.02 -15.10
CA GLU A 688 -0.98 35.89 -14.54
C GLU A 688 -2.32 35.85 -15.32
N ARG A 689 -2.47 35.00 -16.35
CA ARG A 689 -3.69 34.94 -17.18
C ARG A 689 -4.47 33.63 -17.19
N HIS A 690 -3.82 32.46 -17.05
CA HIS A 690 -4.51 31.19 -17.30
C HIS A 690 -5.50 30.75 -16.20
N SER A 691 -5.38 31.26 -14.98
CA SER A 691 -6.28 30.95 -13.85
C SER A 691 -7.67 31.62 -13.91
N ARG A 692 -8.03 32.26 -15.03
CA ARG A 692 -9.34 32.90 -15.25
C ARG A 692 -10.04 32.58 -16.58
N GLN A 693 -9.51 31.66 -17.39
CA GLN A 693 -10.00 31.49 -18.77
C GLN A 693 -10.35 30.04 -19.18
N LEU A 694 -10.62 29.15 -18.21
CA LEU A 694 -11.15 27.79 -18.42
C LEU A 694 -12.54 27.55 -17.80
N LEU A 695 -13.31 28.63 -17.58
CA LEU A 695 -14.74 28.56 -17.24
C LEU A 695 -15.51 29.56 -18.10
N GLY A 696 -16.01 29.13 -19.27
CA GLY A 696 -17.02 29.91 -20.02
C GLY A 696 -16.85 30.08 -21.52
N SER A 697 -16.71 28.99 -22.29
CA SER A 697 -17.27 28.88 -23.66
C SER A 697 -17.23 27.42 -24.08
N GLY A 698 -18.27 26.92 -24.75
CA GLY A 698 -18.37 25.50 -25.10
C GLY A 698 -18.71 25.26 -26.57
N CYS A 699 -18.29 24.09 -27.05
CA CYS A 699 -18.97 23.21 -27.99
C CYS A 699 -18.66 21.77 -27.53
#